data_AF-A0A6N4TET4-F1
#
_entry.id   AF-A0A6N4TET4-F1
#
_cell.length_a   1.000
_cell.length_b   1.000
_cell.length_c   1.000
_cell.angle_alpha   90.00
_cell.angle_beta   90.00
_cell.angle_gamma   90.00
#
_symmetry.space_group_name_H-M   'P 1'
#
loop_
_entity.id
_entity.type
_entity.pdbx_description
1 polymer ?
#
loop_
_entity_poly.entity_id
_entity_poly.type
_entity_poly.pdbx_seq_one_letter_code
_entity_poly.pdbx_strand_id
1 'polypeptide(L)'
;MMDIHFGPIEFVLIGVIIMCVIGVLFSTRRKRLDSIKADEVGHGQHGTDRWMTIDEAKELYTVVKFPERFCDMSAEIKPGRLIYYDAKKREAIVDQTTSHSTIQAPTNTGKTTEVSVPNIIYNLMAGANMIIPCIKKELLELTWEQAGDAGYNRYVIDFEDPSNSIGFDFFYDIDEELELYEKTKDLRHKAAAETAAYKLANDIVTSRERSENENKFFMEASLGLIQSVVLLVCMFGEKSQKHFSSVRKVLQEIAGLQDTSKKKQKDPKICQLLKGMPDDFGPKKHIGSAFAASNETEDNIYSSVLGDLRAMNDTMAEQIISMNGKKECFDYHRLVDEKCVLYIVCPETKDEFYLFFKLIIKKLTTQLSNYANKYCPNQKLPRQVRIPWDEFGLSPKIDQIDNELAIDRSKNIFFDLYFQSDNQLKAKYGEDIMKVIEQNCATNYILGVAAKDSEGAEKISKSLGTTTIRSGSVSTNYDGPGGKISNSLTEQMIERPLLTPGEVLRMDNERKRLILHQSQYPLMVRLTPYYSEDWPFPPKRIEMQEISDPKRKYYDVDYIDFHKMQEKLDKFRVGGEEKRTSKIETTIISADGEESISAKNPVDVVKMELFSLFKDEKVIQMVDERNWNQIREMGREKGVSRIMISKILQKMKEE
;
A
#
# COMPACT_ATOMS: atom_id res chain seq x y z
N MET A 1 34.56 -4.89 85.82
CA MET A 1 33.35 -4.06 85.71
C MET A 1 33.73 -2.68 86.20
N MET A 2 33.72 -1.67 85.32
CA MET A 2 33.81 -0.28 85.76
C MET A 2 32.40 0.16 86.13
N ASP A 3 32.17 0.42 87.41
CA ASP A 3 30.92 1.00 87.90
C ASP A 3 30.87 2.47 87.49
N ILE A 4 30.04 2.76 86.49
CA ILE A 4 29.75 4.13 86.06
C ILE A 4 28.75 4.70 87.06
N HIS A 5 29.23 5.51 88.00
CA HIS A 5 28.39 6.29 88.90
C HIS A 5 27.94 7.58 88.19
N PHE A 6 26.70 7.60 87.72
CA PHE A 6 26.08 8.82 87.21
C PHE A 6 25.68 9.75 88.36
N GLY A 7 26.13 11.01 88.31
CA GLY A 7 25.73 12.05 89.25
C GLY A 7 24.29 12.54 89.02
N PRO A 8 23.65 13.18 90.01
CA PRO A 8 22.27 13.65 89.90
C PRO A 8 22.04 14.64 88.74
N ILE A 9 23.05 15.40 88.35
CA ILE A 9 23.00 16.33 87.20
C ILE A 9 22.98 15.58 85.87
N GLU A 10 23.71 14.47 85.75
CA GLU A 10 23.78 13.66 84.53
C GLU A 10 22.45 12.93 84.28
N PHE A 11 21.77 12.48 85.34
CA PHE A 11 20.41 11.94 85.24
C PHE A 11 19.40 12.97 84.74
N VAL A 12 19.50 14.23 85.19
CA VAL A 12 18.63 15.32 84.71
C VAL A 12 18.93 15.62 83.24
N LEU A 13 20.20 15.66 82.85
CA LEU A 13 20.60 15.93 81.47
C LEU A 13 20.13 14.83 80.51
N ILE A 14 20.29 13.55 80.91
CA ILE A 14 19.77 12.39 80.16
C ILE A 14 18.24 12.46 80.06
N GLY A 15 17.55 12.83 81.15
CA GLY A 15 16.10 13.03 81.16
C GLY A 15 15.63 14.11 80.19
N VAL A 16 16.35 15.24 80.12
CA VAL A 16 16.07 16.34 79.17
C VAL A 16 16.34 15.89 77.74
N ILE A 17 17.44 15.18 77.48
CA ILE A 17 17.74 14.66 76.14
C ILE A 17 16.67 13.66 75.69
N ILE A 18 16.25 12.75 76.56
CA ILE A 18 15.16 11.80 76.28
C ILE A 18 13.86 12.57 76.00
N MET A 19 13.52 13.59 76.79
CA MET A 19 12.34 14.43 76.55
C MET A 19 12.42 15.21 75.24
N CYS A 20 13.60 15.71 74.85
CA CYS A 20 13.81 16.35 73.55
C CYS A 20 13.69 15.35 72.40
N VAL A 21 14.25 14.14 72.53
CA VAL A 21 14.14 13.08 71.52
C VAL A 21 12.69 12.61 71.38
N ILE A 22 11.98 12.41 72.50
CA ILE A 22 10.54 12.11 72.51
C ILE A 22 9.75 13.27 71.91
N GLY A 23 10.08 14.52 72.23
CA GLY A 23 9.44 15.72 71.66
C GLY A 23 9.64 15.83 70.14
N VAL A 24 10.83 15.51 69.64
CA VAL A 24 11.12 15.45 68.20
C VAL A 24 10.36 14.29 67.55
N LEU A 25 10.33 13.11 68.16
CA LEU A 25 9.57 11.94 67.69
C LEU A 25 8.03 12.18 67.70
N PHE A 26 7.51 12.94 68.66
CA PHE A 26 6.11 13.35 68.69
C PHE A 26 5.82 14.47 67.67
N SER A 27 6.77 15.36 67.43
CA SER A 27 6.66 16.40 66.41
C SER A 27 6.68 15.84 64.98
N THR A 28 7.47 14.79 64.73
CA THR A 28 7.50 14.08 63.43
C THR A 28 6.28 13.19 63.20
N ARG A 29 5.52 12.85 64.25
CA ARG A 29 4.20 12.17 64.17
C ARG A 29 3.02 13.13 63.96
N ARG A 30 3.23 14.39 63.61
CA ARG A 30 2.12 15.27 63.18
C ARG A 30 1.57 14.75 61.86
N LYS A 31 0.35 14.20 61.91
CA LYS A 31 -0.49 13.88 60.74
C LYS A 31 -0.63 15.16 59.89
N ARG A 32 0.15 15.27 58.82
CA ARG A 32 0.19 16.41 57.88
C ARG A 32 -0.35 15.94 56.54
N LEU A 33 -1.03 16.80 55.79
CA LEU A 33 -1.52 16.43 54.46
C LEU A 33 -0.38 15.97 53.55
N ASP A 34 0.81 16.57 53.66
CA ASP A 34 1.98 16.22 52.84
C ASP A 34 2.49 14.77 53.02
N SER A 35 2.07 14.08 54.09
CA SER A 35 2.40 12.66 54.29
C SER A 35 1.48 11.70 53.51
N ILE A 36 0.36 12.20 52.97
CA ILE A 36 -0.58 11.41 52.16
C ILE A 36 -0.13 11.50 50.70
N LYS A 37 0.66 10.52 50.28
CA LYS A 37 1.04 10.39 48.87
C LYS A 37 0.00 9.56 48.13
N ALA A 38 -0.23 9.96 46.87
CA ALA A 38 -1.06 9.24 45.91
C ALA A 38 -0.34 7.97 45.41
N ASP A 39 0.01 7.08 46.34
CA ASP A 39 0.62 5.80 46.04
C ASP A 39 -0.47 4.79 45.65
N GLU A 40 -0.14 3.86 44.76
CA GLU A 40 -1.02 2.74 44.40
C GLU A 40 -1.20 1.83 45.64
N VAL A 41 -2.45 1.51 45.98
CA VAL A 41 -2.78 0.72 47.18
C VAL A 41 -3.97 -0.21 46.95
N GLY A 42 -4.07 -1.23 47.80
CA GLY A 42 -5.16 -2.19 47.75
C GLY A 42 -4.94 -3.28 46.69
N HIS A 43 -6.03 -3.75 46.10
CA HIS A 43 -6.07 -4.84 45.10
C HIS A 43 -6.79 -4.38 43.82
N GLY A 44 -6.77 -3.08 43.54
CA GLY A 44 -7.40 -2.52 42.34
C GLY A 44 -8.90 -2.29 42.43
N GLN A 45 -9.42 -1.98 43.63
CA GLN A 45 -10.86 -1.77 43.89
C GLN A 45 -11.51 -0.71 42.97
N HIS A 46 -10.71 0.23 42.47
CA HIS A 46 -11.11 1.31 41.58
C HIS A 46 -10.35 1.32 40.25
N GLY A 47 -9.66 0.23 39.91
CA GLY A 47 -8.85 0.10 38.69
C GLY A 47 -7.49 -0.55 38.94
N THR A 48 -7.02 -1.32 37.96
CA THR A 48 -5.78 -2.12 38.03
C THR A 48 -4.75 -1.70 36.98
N ASP A 49 -4.99 -0.61 36.25
CA ASP A 49 -4.06 -0.14 35.24
C ASP A 49 -2.82 0.48 35.90
N ARG A 50 -1.67 0.30 35.26
CA ARG A 50 -0.38 0.86 35.69
C ARG A 50 0.52 1.08 34.49
N TRP A 51 1.63 1.79 34.71
CA TRP A 51 2.68 1.91 33.71
C TRP A 51 3.50 0.63 33.60
N MET A 52 3.80 0.25 32.36
CA MET A 52 4.84 -0.73 32.05
C MET A 52 6.21 -0.16 32.48
N THR A 53 7.01 -0.98 33.13
CA THR A 53 8.40 -0.64 33.47
C THR A 53 9.34 -0.91 32.30
N ILE A 54 10.53 -0.28 32.31
CA ILE A 54 11.55 -0.56 31.28
C ILE A 54 12.02 -2.02 31.32
N ASP A 55 12.07 -2.65 32.50
CA ASP A 55 12.47 -4.05 32.62
C ASP A 55 11.41 -4.98 32.01
N GLU A 56 10.12 -4.73 32.26
CA GLU A 56 9.03 -5.44 31.58
C GLU A 56 9.08 -5.22 30.06
N ALA A 57 9.39 -4.01 29.61
CA ALA A 57 9.57 -3.73 28.19
C ALA A 57 10.75 -4.52 27.58
N LYS A 58 11.83 -4.75 28.34
CA LYS A 58 12.98 -5.58 27.91
C LYS A 58 12.65 -7.07 27.90
N GLU A 59 11.70 -7.53 28.70
CA GLU A 59 11.19 -8.91 28.65
C GLU A 59 10.23 -9.12 27.48
N LEU A 60 9.42 -8.10 27.15
CA LEU A 60 8.47 -8.14 26.05
C LEU A 60 9.12 -7.97 24.67
N TYR A 61 10.07 -7.05 24.55
CA TYR A 61 10.69 -6.66 23.29
C TYR A 61 12.15 -7.12 23.18
N THR A 62 12.71 -7.01 21.98
CA THR A 62 14.10 -7.41 21.75
C THR A 62 15.06 -6.30 22.15
N VAL A 63 16.04 -6.61 23.00
CA VAL A 63 17.13 -5.70 23.33
C VAL A 63 18.25 -5.87 22.31
N VAL A 64 18.58 -4.78 21.62
CA VAL A 64 19.61 -4.73 20.59
C VAL A 64 20.74 -3.80 21.05
N LYS A 65 21.97 -4.32 21.09
CA LYS A 65 23.16 -3.50 21.37
C LYS A 65 23.63 -2.82 20.09
N PHE A 66 23.73 -1.49 20.12
CA PHE A 66 24.20 -0.72 18.97
C PHE A 66 25.72 -0.77 18.85
N PRO A 67 26.26 -0.90 17.63
CA PRO A 67 27.69 -0.93 17.34
C PRO A 67 28.31 0.44 17.60
N GLU A 68 29.62 0.53 17.72
CA GLU A 68 30.31 1.82 17.92
C GLU A 68 30.17 2.75 16.72
N ARG A 69 30.11 2.18 15.51
CA ARG A 69 29.96 2.90 14.25
C ARG A 69 28.76 2.35 13.49
N PHE A 70 28.08 3.22 12.76
CA PHE A 70 26.98 2.80 11.89
C PHE A 70 27.50 1.82 10.84
N CYS A 71 26.85 0.67 10.73
CA CYS A 71 27.18 -0.38 9.77
C CYS A 71 25.96 -1.25 9.48
N ASP A 72 26.04 -2.05 8.41
CA ASP A 72 25.09 -3.13 8.18
C ASP A 72 25.18 -4.17 9.32
N MET A 73 24.04 -4.49 9.92
CA MET A 73 23.88 -5.51 10.96
C MET A 73 22.78 -6.52 10.61
N SER A 74 22.41 -6.61 9.34
CA SER A 74 21.30 -7.47 8.88
C SER A 74 21.51 -8.95 9.15
N ALA A 75 22.74 -9.38 9.46
CA ALA A 75 23.04 -10.74 9.91
C ALA A 75 22.79 -10.97 11.41
N GLU A 76 22.91 -9.94 12.24
CA GLU A 76 22.77 -10.06 13.71
C GLU A 76 21.41 -9.61 14.25
N ILE A 77 20.76 -8.64 13.60
CA ILE A 77 19.52 -8.03 14.10
C ILE A 77 18.40 -8.09 13.08
N LYS A 78 17.15 -8.05 13.55
CA LYS A 78 15.96 -8.04 12.71
C LYS A 78 15.32 -6.66 12.66
N PRO A 79 14.69 -6.31 11.52
CA PRO A 79 13.89 -5.10 11.43
C PRO A 79 12.77 -5.04 12.46
N GLY A 80 12.36 -3.83 12.82
CA GLY A 80 11.42 -3.58 13.91
C GLY A 80 11.27 -2.10 14.22
N ARG A 81 10.58 -1.78 15.31
CA ARG A 81 10.34 -0.40 15.75
C ARG A 81 11.09 -0.08 17.02
N LEU A 82 11.77 1.05 17.05
CA LEU A 82 12.48 1.54 18.21
C LEU A 82 11.47 2.03 19.27
N ILE A 83 11.42 1.33 20.40
CA ILE A 83 10.57 1.64 21.56
C ILE A 83 11.29 2.59 22.51
N TYR A 84 12.58 2.32 22.77
CA TYR A 84 13.41 3.10 23.69
C TYR A 84 14.89 2.91 23.37
N TYR A 85 15.72 3.89 23.73
CA TYR A 85 17.17 3.80 23.61
C TYR A 85 17.84 4.27 24.91
N ASP A 86 18.68 3.41 25.48
CA ASP A 86 19.54 3.70 26.64
C ASP A 86 20.95 4.09 26.13
N ALA A 87 21.23 5.39 26.11
CA ALA A 87 22.52 5.93 25.66
C ALA A 87 23.71 5.46 26.50
N LYS A 88 23.52 5.22 27.81
CA LYS A 88 24.60 4.79 28.70
C LYS A 88 25.05 3.37 28.39
N LYS A 89 24.10 2.51 28.04
CA LYS A 89 24.37 1.10 27.68
C LYS A 89 24.57 0.88 26.18
N ARG A 90 24.20 1.88 25.36
CA ARG A 90 24.05 1.76 23.90
C ARG A 90 23.10 0.61 23.52
N GLU A 91 22.01 0.48 24.24
CA GLU A 91 21.00 -0.56 24.05
C GLU A 91 19.69 0.05 23.56
N ALA A 92 19.15 -0.49 22.48
CA ALA A 92 17.80 -0.20 22.00
C ALA A 92 16.83 -1.31 22.42
N ILE A 93 15.63 -0.92 22.82
CA ILE A 93 14.48 -1.82 22.97
C ILE A 93 13.68 -1.73 21.68
N VAL A 94 13.49 -2.86 21.00
CA VAL A 94 12.92 -2.91 19.66
C VAL A 94 11.74 -3.87 19.60
N ASP A 95 10.60 -3.35 19.18
CA ASP A 95 9.42 -4.13 18.80
C ASP A 95 9.62 -4.75 17.42
N GLN A 96 9.97 -6.04 17.39
CA GLN A 96 10.11 -6.82 16.16
C GLN A 96 8.82 -7.58 15.80
N THR A 97 7.67 -7.22 16.40
CA THR A 97 6.38 -7.82 16.06
C THR A 97 6.01 -7.50 14.61
N THR A 98 5.39 -8.48 13.94
CA THR A 98 4.90 -8.32 12.56
C THR A 98 3.53 -7.62 12.58
N SER A 99 3.52 -6.34 12.92
CA SER A 99 2.33 -5.49 13.03
C SER A 99 2.53 -4.17 12.30
N HIS A 100 1.46 -3.44 11.98
CA HIS A 100 1.54 -2.02 11.59
C HIS A 100 1.62 -1.12 12.82
N SER A 101 1.97 0.15 12.64
CA SER A 101 1.89 1.14 13.72
C SER A 101 1.28 2.44 13.29
N THR A 102 0.63 3.09 14.24
CA THR A 102 0.28 4.51 14.13
C THR A 102 1.21 5.38 14.95
N ILE A 103 1.45 6.59 14.47
CA ILE A 103 2.19 7.62 15.16
C ILE A 103 1.36 8.90 15.13
N GLN A 104 0.70 9.20 16.24
CA GLN A 104 -0.07 10.43 16.45
C GLN A 104 0.85 11.52 17.03
N ALA A 105 1.08 12.55 16.24
CA ALA A 105 2.04 13.60 16.57
C ALA A 105 1.58 14.95 15.98
N PRO A 106 1.09 15.89 16.81
CA PRO A 106 0.85 17.26 16.38
C PRO A 106 2.11 17.93 15.81
N THR A 107 1.93 19.04 15.10
CA THR A 107 3.07 19.81 14.56
C THR A 107 4.08 20.13 15.65
N ASN A 108 5.37 19.94 15.34
CA ASN A 108 6.50 20.24 16.22
C ASN A 108 6.61 19.38 17.50
N THR A 109 6.02 18.18 17.54
CA THR A 109 6.09 17.26 18.71
C THR A 109 7.15 16.16 18.58
N GLY A 110 8.06 16.29 17.61
CA GLY A 110 9.18 15.35 17.43
C GLY A 110 8.90 14.15 16.53
N LYS A 111 7.81 14.14 15.76
CA LYS A 111 7.43 13.09 14.77
C LYS A 111 8.64 12.56 13.97
N THR A 112 9.24 13.43 13.16
CA THR A 112 10.39 13.11 12.30
C THR A 112 11.67 12.90 13.11
N THR A 113 11.85 13.68 14.18
CA THR A 113 13.13 13.76 14.89
C THR A 113 13.36 12.68 15.94
N GLU A 114 12.29 12.22 16.60
CA GLU A 114 12.32 11.22 17.67
C GLU A 114 11.86 9.84 17.22
N VAL A 115 11.06 9.75 16.15
CA VAL A 115 10.49 8.48 15.68
C VAL A 115 10.92 8.15 14.26
N SER A 116 10.55 8.95 13.25
CA SER A 116 10.70 8.55 11.83
C SER A 116 12.15 8.29 11.43
N VAL A 117 13.05 9.26 11.64
CA VAL A 117 14.47 9.11 11.27
C VAL A 117 15.19 8.06 12.13
N PRO A 118 15.07 8.05 13.48
CA PRO A 118 15.65 6.98 14.29
C PRO A 118 15.20 5.56 13.87
N ASN A 119 13.92 5.38 13.53
CA ASN A 119 13.40 4.10 13.04
C ASN A 119 13.93 3.74 11.66
N ILE A 120 14.04 4.71 10.74
CA ILE A 120 14.66 4.46 9.42
C ILE A 120 16.10 4.00 9.61
N ILE A 121 16.91 4.74 10.39
CA ILE A 121 18.31 4.40 10.64
C ILE A 121 18.46 3.00 11.24
N TYR A 122 17.65 2.65 12.26
CA TYR A 122 17.65 1.31 12.83
C TYR A 122 17.35 0.23 11.79
N ASN A 123 16.32 0.44 10.95
CA ASN A 123 15.89 -0.56 9.99
C ASN A 123 16.82 -0.67 8.77
N LEU A 124 17.58 0.40 8.44
CA LEU A 124 18.70 0.33 7.49
C LEU A 124 19.80 -0.59 8.02
N MET A 125 20.18 -0.45 9.30
CA MET A 125 21.14 -1.39 9.91
C MET A 125 20.60 -2.82 9.91
N ALA A 126 19.31 -3.00 10.18
CA ALA A 126 18.68 -4.31 10.26
C ALA A 126 18.37 -4.97 8.90
N GLY A 127 18.64 -4.30 7.78
CA GLY A 127 18.51 -4.91 6.45
C GLY A 127 17.09 -4.97 5.88
N ALA A 128 16.14 -4.16 6.39
CA ALA A 128 14.84 -4.02 5.76
C ALA A 128 14.92 -3.20 4.47
N ASN A 129 14.21 -3.63 3.44
CA ASN A 129 13.95 -2.79 2.29
C ASN A 129 12.92 -1.72 2.66
N MET A 130 12.96 -0.57 1.99
CA MET A 130 12.04 0.53 2.31
C MET A 130 11.46 1.21 1.09
N ILE A 131 10.18 1.57 1.21
CA ILE A 131 9.52 2.54 0.35
C ILE A 131 9.22 3.73 1.25
N ILE A 132 9.79 4.90 0.99
CA ILE A 132 9.70 6.09 1.84
C ILE A 132 8.91 7.17 1.09
N PRO A 133 7.61 7.32 1.38
CA PRO A 133 6.79 8.38 0.82
C PRO A 133 7.18 9.73 1.43
N CYS A 134 7.64 10.67 0.60
CA CYS A 134 8.20 11.95 1.01
C CYS A 134 7.41 13.11 0.38
N ILE A 135 6.61 13.84 1.17
CA ILE A 135 6.02 15.09 0.69
C ILE A 135 7.00 16.27 0.80
N LYS A 136 7.97 16.20 1.73
CA LYS A 136 8.86 17.32 2.11
C LYS A 136 10.35 17.17 1.81
N LYS A 137 10.78 16.16 1.03
CA LYS A 137 12.20 15.75 0.82
C LYS A 137 13.05 15.51 2.08
N GLU A 138 12.61 15.91 3.27
CA GLU A 138 13.37 15.89 4.51
C GLU A 138 13.88 14.48 4.88
N LEU A 139 13.03 13.45 4.79
CA LEU A 139 13.47 12.08 5.06
C LEU A 139 14.53 11.61 4.06
N LEU A 140 14.40 11.98 2.80
CA LEU A 140 15.38 11.68 1.77
C LEU A 140 16.72 12.36 2.12
N GLU A 141 16.70 13.67 2.36
CA GLU A 141 17.89 14.45 2.71
C GLU A 141 18.59 13.93 3.98
N LEU A 142 17.83 13.45 4.97
CA LEU A 142 18.37 12.99 6.25
C LEU A 142 18.84 11.53 6.25
N THR A 143 18.39 10.69 5.31
CA THR A 143 18.64 9.23 5.39
C THR A 143 19.38 8.66 4.18
N TRP A 144 19.55 9.45 3.12
CA TRP A 144 20.22 9.02 1.90
C TRP A 144 21.63 8.48 2.14
N GLU A 145 22.46 9.21 2.88
CA GLU A 145 23.85 8.79 3.15
C GLU A 145 23.91 7.55 4.04
N GLN A 146 23.04 7.45 5.04
CA GLN A 146 22.96 6.28 5.92
C GLN A 146 22.53 5.04 5.13
N ALA A 147 21.62 5.18 4.16
CA ALA A 147 21.28 4.08 3.28
C ALA A 147 22.50 3.61 2.46
N GLY A 148 23.29 4.55 1.93
CA GLY A 148 24.53 4.25 1.21
C GLY A 148 25.59 3.58 2.10
N ASP A 149 25.83 4.13 3.29
CA ASP A 149 26.76 3.61 4.30
C ASP A 149 26.37 2.18 4.76
N ALA A 150 25.07 1.85 4.73
CA ALA A 150 24.55 0.50 5.02
C ALA A 150 24.49 -0.43 3.78
N GLY A 151 25.02 0.02 2.62
CA GLY A 151 25.11 -0.79 1.40
C GLY A 151 23.80 -0.96 0.63
N TYR A 152 22.86 -0.03 0.76
CA TYR A 152 21.63 -0.05 -0.02
C TYR A 152 21.81 0.55 -1.41
N ASN A 153 21.15 -0.06 -2.40
CA ASN A 153 20.81 0.63 -3.63
C ASN A 153 19.73 1.68 -3.34
N ARG A 154 19.95 2.92 -3.81
CA ARG A 154 19.12 4.07 -3.48
C ARG A 154 18.45 4.60 -4.74
N TYR A 155 17.13 4.72 -4.71
CA TYR A 155 16.34 5.18 -5.84
C TYR A 155 15.43 6.32 -5.42
N VAL A 156 15.21 7.27 -6.33
CA VAL A 156 14.32 8.40 -6.10
C VAL A 156 13.36 8.51 -7.27
N ILE A 157 12.06 8.47 -6.99
CA ILE A 157 11.03 8.98 -7.90
C ILE A 157 10.69 10.39 -7.43
N ASP A 158 11.05 11.43 -8.19
CA ASP A 158 10.92 12.83 -7.78
C ASP A 158 10.02 13.60 -8.74
N PHE A 159 8.75 13.80 -8.37
CA PHE A 159 7.80 14.60 -9.15
C PHE A 159 8.04 16.11 -9.02
N GLU A 160 8.82 16.56 -8.05
CA GLU A 160 9.21 17.98 -7.94
C GLU A 160 10.36 18.31 -8.89
N ASP A 161 11.31 17.38 -9.04
CA ASP A 161 12.42 17.45 -9.99
C ASP A 161 12.60 16.15 -10.80
N PRO A 162 11.84 15.98 -11.91
CA PRO A 162 11.88 14.76 -12.72
C PRO A 162 13.25 14.45 -13.35
N SER A 163 14.13 15.44 -13.47
CA SER A 163 15.49 15.25 -13.99
C SER A 163 16.31 14.34 -13.08
N ASN A 164 16.07 14.43 -11.77
CA ASN A 164 16.74 13.65 -10.73
C ASN A 164 16.00 12.35 -10.36
N SER A 165 14.80 12.16 -10.89
CA SER A 165 13.99 10.96 -10.72
C SER A 165 14.53 9.77 -11.54
N ILE A 166 14.26 8.53 -11.15
CA ILE A 166 14.15 7.36 -12.04
C ILE A 166 12.75 7.36 -12.70
N GLY A 167 12.55 6.58 -13.76
CA GLY A 167 11.20 6.35 -14.30
C GLY A 167 10.39 5.35 -13.46
N PHE A 168 9.09 5.23 -13.74
CA PHE A 168 8.23 4.17 -13.18
C PHE A 168 7.31 3.63 -14.27
N ASP A 169 7.32 2.30 -14.45
CA ASP A 169 6.51 1.63 -15.46
C ASP A 169 5.24 1.04 -14.82
N PHE A 170 4.11 1.73 -15.03
CA PHE A 170 2.81 1.25 -14.54
C PHE A 170 2.28 0.01 -15.25
N PHE A 171 2.81 -0.32 -16.43
CA PHE A 171 2.34 -1.42 -17.27
C PHE A 171 3.20 -2.67 -17.13
N TYR A 172 4.26 -2.64 -16.32
CA TYR A 172 5.23 -3.73 -16.16
C TYR A 172 4.61 -5.11 -15.95
N ASP A 173 3.66 -5.26 -15.03
CA ASP A 173 3.02 -6.55 -14.72
C ASP A 173 2.02 -7.01 -15.80
N ILE A 174 1.40 -6.07 -16.51
CA ILE A 174 0.54 -6.37 -17.66
C ILE A 174 1.41 -6.92 -18.79
N ASP A 175 2.53 -6.25 -19.07
CA ASP A 175 3.50 -6.66 -20.08
C ASP A 175 4.12 -8.02 -19.77
N GLU A 176 4.57 -8.23 -18.53
CA GLU A 176 5.14 -9.50 -18.08
C GLU A 176 4.15 -10.66 -18.31
N GLU A 177 2.89 -10.51 -17.89
CA GLU A 177 1.86 -11.53 -18.04
C GLU A 177 1.45 -11.71 -19.53
N LEU A 178 1.44 -10.66 -20.35
CA LEU A 178 1.20 -10.78 -21.79
C LEU A 178 2.34 -11.52 -22.51
N GLU A 179 3.60 -11.23 -22.17
CA GLU A 179 4.75 -11.96 -22.71
C GLU A 179 4.74 -13.43 -22.32
N LEU A 180 4.41 -13.73 -21.05
CA LEU A 180 4.26 -15.11 -20.58
C LEU A 180 3.13 -15.82 -21.31
N TYR A 181 1.98 -15.15 -21.51
CA TYR A 181 0.90 -15.70 -22.32
C TYR A 181 1.35 -15.95 -23.76
N GLU A 182 2.12 -15.05 -24.36
CA GLU A 182 2.61 -15.23 -25.72
C GLU A 182 3.50 -16.47 -25.85
N LYS A 183 4.40 -16.69 -24.88
CA LYS A 183 5.34 -17.81 -24.84
C LYS A 183 4.65 -19.15 -24.51
N THR A 184 3.70 -19.16 -23.59
CA THR A 184 3.12 -20.40 -23.02
C THR A 184 1.74 -20.76 -23.58
N LYS A 185 1.00 -19.75 -24.08
CA LYS A 185 -0.44 -19.83 -24.40
C LYS A 185 -1.34 -20.26 -23.23
N ASP A 186 -0.86 -20.15 -22.00
CA ASP A 186 -1.65 -20.44 -20.80
C ASP A 186 -2.63 -19.30 -20.48
N LEU A 187 -3.93 -19.62 -20.48
CA LEU A 187 -5.00 -18.66 -20.23
C LEU A 187 -4.91 -17.97 -18.87
N ARG A 188 -4.20 -18.55 -17.88
CA ARG A 188 -3.97 -17.91 -16.58
C ARG A 188 -3.21 -16.60 -16.71
N HIS A 189 -2.21 -16.55 -17.58
CA HIS A 189 -1.43 -15.34 -17.85
C HIS A 189 -2.25 -14.28 -18.59
N LYS A 190 -3.06 -14.69 -19.58
CA LYS A 190 -4.03 -13.80 -20.23
C LYS A 190 -5.00 -13.18 -19.21
N ALA A 191 -5.58 -14.00 -18.33
CA ALA A 191 -6.49 -13.55 -17.29
C ALA A 191 -5.81 -12.63 -16.26
N ALA A 192 -4.56 -12.91 -15.90
CA ALA A 192 -3.77 -12.06 -15.01
C ALA A 192 -3.50 -10.68 -15.63
N ALA A 193 -3.11 -10.63 -16.91
CA ALA A 193 -2.93 -9.36 -17.63
C ALA A 193 -4.23 -8.54 -17.72
N GLU A 194 -5.36 -9.18 -18.08
CA GLU A 194 -6.68 -8.54 -18.10
C GLU A 194 -7.08 -7.99 -16.72
N THR A 195 -6.77 -8.74 -15.65
CA THR A 195 -7.06 -8.35 -14.26
C THR A 195 -6.16 -7.20 -13.79
N ALA A 196 -4.87 -7.22 -14.14
CA ALA A 196 -3.93 -6.16 -13.82
C ALA A 196 -4.31 -4.84 -14.51
N ALA A 197 -4.71 -4.90 -15.79
CA ALA A 197 -5.25 -3.76 -16.52
C ALA A 197 -6.55 -3.22 -15.89
N TYR A 198 -7.46 -4.11 -15.45
CA TYR A 198 -8.68 -3.72 -14.76
C TYR A 198 -8.38 -2.98 -13.45
N LYS A 199 -7.52 -3.53 -12.60
CA LYS A 199 -7.15 -2.92 -11.31
C LYS A 199 -6.53 -1.54 -11.50
N LEU A 200 -5.59 -1.43 -12.45
CA LEU A 200 -4.96 -0.16 -12.77
C LEU A 200 -5.96 0.89 -13.27
N ALA A 201 -6.88 0.49 -14.17
CA ALA A 201 -7.93 1.37 -14.65
C ALA A 201 -8.90 1.78 -13.53
N ASN A 202 -9.26 0.85 -12.64
CA ASN A 202 -10.12 1.12 -11.49
C ASN A 202 -9.46 2.12 -10.54
N ASP A 203 -8.20 1.91 -10.18
CA ASP A 203 -7.46 2.81 -9.29
C ASP A 203 -7.38 4.24 -9.86
N ILE A 204 -7.30 4.40 -11.18
CA ILE A 204 -7.37 5.73 -11.83
C ILE A 204 -8.79 6.31 -11.75
N VAL A 205 -9.81 5.53 -12.09
CA VAL A 205 -11.20 6.02 -12.12
C VAL A 205 -11.69 6.40 -10.72
N THR A 206 -11.35 5.63 -9.68
CA THR A 206 -11.74 5.91 -8.29
C THR A 206 -10.89 7.00 -7.65
N SER A 207 -9.69 7.27 -8.20
CA SER A 207 -8.79 8.29 -7.67
C SER A 207 -9.32 9.72 -7.72
N ARG A 208 -10.27 9.98 -8.62
CA ARG A 208 -10.85 11.30 -8.90
C ARG A 208 -12.07 11.49 -8.03
N GLU A 209 -12.11 12.59 -7.28
CA GLU A 209 -13.31 13.02 -6.59
C GLU A 209 -14.36 13.43 -7.63
N ARG A 210 -15.40 12.59 -7.76
CA ARG A 210 -16.56 12.82 -8.62
C ARG A 210 -17.68 13.42 -7.78
N SER A 211 -18.48 14.31 -8.37
CA SER A 211 -19.63 14.86 -7.67
C SER A 211 -20.64 13.75 -7.36
N GLU A 212 -21.38 13.83 -6.25
CA GLU A 212 -22.40 12.82 -5.87
C GLU A 212 -23.46 12.57 -6.97
N ASN A 213 -23.64 13.53 -7.89
CA ASN A 213 -24.57 13.44 -9.03
C ASN A 213 -23.97 12.78 -10.28
N GLU A 214 -22.69 12.40 -10.28
CA GLU A 214 -22.05 11.81 -11.45
C GLU A 214 -22.51 10.35 -11.61
N ASN A 215 -23.12 10.05 -12.76
CA ASN A 215 -23.81 8.81 -13.01
C ASN A 215 -22.82 7.62 -12.96
N LYS A 216 -23.10 6.58 -12.15
CA LYS A 216 -22.30 5.34 -12.04
C LYS A 216 -21.92 4.73 -13.40
N PHE A 217 -22.80 4.95 -14.39
CA PHE A 217 -22.58 4.65 -15.79
C PHE A 217 -21.25 5.21 -16.35
N PHE A 218 -20.93 6.49 -16.11
CA PHE A 218 -19.71 7.11 -16.64
C PHE A 218 -18.44 6.52 -16.01
N MET A 219 -18.51 6.09 -14.75
CA MET A 219 -17.40 5.38 -14.11
C MET A 219 -17.17 4.02 -14.77
N GLU A 220 -18.22 3.22 -14.94
CA GLU A 220 -18.13 1.89 -15.58
C GLU A 220 -17.67 1.99 -17.05
N ALA A 221 -18.18 2.99 -17.77
CA ALA A 221 -17.75 3.26 -19.14
C ALA A 221 -16.28 3.67 -19.20
N SER A 222 -15.83 4.52 -18.26
CA SER A 222 -14.44 4.96 -18.21
C SER A 222 -13.48 3.83 -17.87
N LEU A 223 -13.87 2.98 -16.92
CA LEU A 223 -13.14 1.79 -16.54
C LEU A 223 -12.93 0.85 -17.74
N GLY A 224 -14.01 0.52 -18.46
CA GLY A 224 -13.94 -0.37 -19.62
C GLY A 224 -13.08 0.20 -20.75
N LEU A 225 -13.20 1.49 -21.05
CA LEU A 225 -12.39 2.16 -22.08
C LEU A 225 -10.90 2.21 -21.73
N ILE A 226 -10.57 2.64 -20.50
CA ILE A 226 -9.17 2.73 -20.05
C ILE A 226 -8.55 1.33 -20.06
N GLN A 227 -9.22 0.32 -19.48
CA GLN A 227 -8.74 -1.06 -19.47
C GLN A 227 -8.45 -1.57 -20.89
N SER A 228 -9.37 -1.31 -21.81
CA SER A 228 -9.27 -1.81 -23.19
C SER A 228 -8.12 -1.15 -23.96
N VAL A 229 -7.95 0.17 -23.82
CA VAL A 229 -6.86 0.88 -24.51
C VAL A 229 -5.51 0.60 -23.85
N VAL A 230 -5.44 0.43 -22.52
CA VAL A 230 -4.22 -0.05 -21.84
C VAL A 230 -3.77 -1.39 -22.43
N LEU A 231 -4.68 -2.36 -22.56
CA LEU A 231 -4.37 -3.66 -23.17
C LEU A 231 -3.90 -3.50 -24.62
N LEU A 232 -4.55 -2.66 -25.44
CA LEU A 232 -4.10 -2.39 -26.81
C LEU A 232 -2.69 -1.81 -26.86
N VAL A 233 -2.40 -0.82 -26.02
CA VAL A 233 -1.08 -0.21 -25.94
C VAL A 233 -0.03 -1.23 -25.50
N CYS A 234 -0.31 -2.08 -24.51
CA CYS A 234 0.64 -3.11 -24.08
C CYS A 234 0.87 -4.19 -25.15
N MET A 235 -0.17 -4.57 -25.90
CA MET A 235 -0.09 -5.60 -26.94
C MET A 235 0.61 -5.14 -28.22
N PHE A 236 0.46 -3.87 -28.60
CA PHE A 236 0.91 -3.36 -29.91
C PHE A 236 1.93 -2.23 -29.83
N GLY A 237 2.06 -1.55 -28.70
CA GLY A 237 3.07 -0.51 -28.49
C GLY A 237 4.49 -1.08 -28.43
N GLU A 238 5.46 -0.32 -28.93
CA GLU A 238 6.88 -0.58 -28.61
C GLU A 238 7.15 -0.25 -27.14
N LYS A 239 8.24 -0.77 -26.57
CA LYS A 239 8.56 -0.57 -25.14
C LYS A 239 8.51 0.90 -24.71
N SER A 240 8.98 1.83 -25.55
CA SER A 240 8.93 3.28 -25.30
C SER A 240 7.55 3.91 -25.36
N GLN A 241 6.57 3.24 -25.96
CA GLN A 241 5.21 3.73 -26.18
C GLN A 241 4.21 3.17 -25.17
N LYS A 242 4.63 2.22 -24.33
CA LYS A 242 3.77 1.54 -23.35
C LYS A 242 3.64 2.35 -22.06
N HIS A 243 2.84 3.41 -22.12
CA HIS A 243 2.57 4.28 -20.98
C HIS A 243 1.23 4.99 -21.11
N PHE A 244 0.78 5.65 -20.04
CA PHE A 244 -0.51 6.32 -20.00
C PHE A 244 -0.67 7.45 -21.01
N SER A 245 0.40 8.17 -21.34
CA SER A 245 0.29 9.25 -22.31
C SER A 245 -0.05 8.74 -23.71
N SER A 246 0.43 7.56 -24.10
CA SER A 246 -0.04 6.87 -25.31
C SER A 246 -1.51 6.46 -25.22
N VAL A 247 -1.95 5.91 -24.09
CA VAL A 247 -3.36 5.57 -23.85
C VAL A 247 -4.25 6.80 -24.03
N ARG A 248 -3.87 7.91 -23.41
CA ARG A 248 -4.57 9.19 -23.52
C ARG A 248 -4.56 9.72 -24.96
N LYS A 249 -3.42 9.65 -25.66
CA LYS A 249 -3.27 10.09 -27.05
C LYS A 249 -4.21 9.33 -28.00
N VAL A 250 -4.24 8.00 -27.89
CA VAL A 250 -5.17 7.14 -28.66
C VAL A 250 -6.62 7.52 -28.36
N LEU A 251 -7.02 7.64 -27.09
CA LEU A 251 -8.38 8.01 -26.71
C LEU A 251 -8.78 9.40 -27.22
N GLN A 252 -7.88 10.37 -27.14
CA GLN A 252 -8.12 11.74 -27.63
C GLN A 252 -8.36 11.76 -29.15
N GLU A 253 -7.57 11.01 -29.91
CA GLU A 253 -7.73 10.94 -31.36
C GLU A 253 -9.00 10.20 -31.77
N ILE A 254 -9.35 9.11 -31.08
CA ILE A 254 -10.64 8.41 -31.27
C ILE A 254 -11.80 9.37 -31.01
N ALA A 255 -11.77 10.13 -29.92
CA ALA A 255 -12.80 11.11 -29.60
C ALA A 255 -12.94 12.17 -30.71
N GLY A 256 -11.81 12.62 -31.28
CA GLY A 256 -11.76 13.62 -32.35
C GLY A 256 -12.14 13.14 -33.75
N LEU A 257 -12.33 11.83 -33.98
CA LEU A 257 -12.75 11.32 -35.29
C LEU A 257 -14.11 11.90 -35.69
N GLN A 258 -14.18 12.47 -36.89
CA GLN A 258 -15.42 12.98 -37.45
C GLN A 258 -16.28 11.83 -37.98
N ASP A 259 -17.59 11.95 -37.80
CA ASP A 259 -18.55 11.03 -38.39
C ASP A 259 -18.70 11.28 -39.89
N THR A 260 -18.02 10.46 -40.69
CA THR A 260 -18.08 10.52 -42.16
C THR A 260 -19.36 9.90 -42.75
N SER A 261 -20.21 9.26 -41.95
CA SER A 261 -21.38 8.49 -42.42
C SER A 261 -22.72 9.05 -41.96
N LYS A 262 -23.68 9.21 -42.89
CA LYS A 262 -25.06 9.70 -42.62
C LYS A 262 -26.03 8.66 -42.01
N LYS A 263 -25.55 7.54 -41.44
CA LYS A 263 -26.43 6.46 -40.94
C LYS A 263 -26.90 6.71 -39.50
N LYS A 264 -28.17 6.40 -39.20
CA LYS A 264 -28.85 6.64 -37.91
C LYS A 264 -28.37 5.78 -36.74
N GLN A 265 -27.66 4.68 -36.99
CA GLN A 265 -27.14 3.80 -35.93
C GLN A 265 -25.71 3.40 -36.31
N LYS A 266 -24.74 3.94 -35.57
CA LYS A 266 -23.31 3.73 -35.77
C LYS A 266 -22.77 2.95 -34.57
N ASP A 267 -21.93 1.95 -34.83
CA ASP A 267 -21.14 1.35 -33.76
C ASP A 267 -20.27 2.44 -33.12
N PRO A 268 -20.02 2.44 -31.81
CA PRO A 268 -19.07 3.36 -31.18
C PRO A 268 -17.71 3.37 -31.90
N LYS A 269 -17.02 4.50 -31.94
CA LYS A 269 -15.74 4.71 -32.63
C LYS A 269 -14.68 3.68 -32.20
N ILE A 270 -14.56 3.36 -30.91
CA ILE A 270 -13.68 2.30 -30.42
C ILE A 270 -14.10 0.90 -30.91
N CYS A 271 -15.41 0.63 -31.02
CA CYS A 271 -15.92 -0.64 -31.56
C CYS A 271 -15.63 -0.78 -33.04
N GLN A 272 -15.59 0.33 -33.80
CA GLN A 272 -15.15 0.33 -35.20
C GLN A 272 -13.69 -0.07 -35.34
N LEU A 273 -12.81 0.42 -34.44
CA LEU A 273 -11.39 0.05 -34.40
C LEU A 273 -11.20 -1.46 -34.15
N LEU A 274 -12.05 -2.05 -33.31
CA LEU A 274 -11.99 -3.48 -32.95
C LEU A 274 -12.89 -4.37 -33.80
N LYS A 275 -13.48 -3.83 -34.86
CA LYS A 275 -14.36 -4.59 -35.75
C LYS A 275 -13.60 -5.75 -36.37
N GLY A 276 -14.21 -6.94 -36.39
CA GLY A 276 -13.59 -8.16 -36.90
C GLY A 276 -12.64 -8.87 -35.94
N MET A 277 -12.36 -8.31 -34.76
CA MET A 277 -11.69 -9.06 -33.69
C MET A 277 -12.66 -10.08 -33.05
N PRO A 278 -12.15 -11.23 -32.57
CA PRO A 278 -12.93 -12.19 -31.78
C PRO A 278 -13.57 -11.56 -30.55
N ASP A 279 -14.72 -12.06 -30.10
CA ASP A 279 -15.42 -11.53 -28.92
C ASP A 279 -14.66 -11.77 -27.61
N ASP A 280 -13.80 -12.79 -27.57
CA ASP A 280 -12.91 -13.11 -26.46
C ASP A 280 -11.54 -12.39 -26.55
N PHE A 281 -11.39 -11.47 -27.51
CA PHE A 281 -10.23 -10.58 -27.59
C PHE A 281 -10.30 -9.59 -26.41
N GLY A 282 -9.31 -9.63 -25.52
CA GLY A 282 -9.30 -8.88 -24.24
C GLY A 282 -9.80 -7.43 -24.38
N PRO A 283 -9.18 -6.60 -25.25
CA PRO A 283 -9.66 -5.24 -25.49
C PRO A 283 -11.12 -5.11 -25.91
N LYS A 284 -11.68 -6.05 -26.68
CA LYS A 284 -13.07 -6.01 -27.15
C LYS A 284 -14.05 -6.41 -26.06
N LYS A 285 -13.68 -7.41 -25.26
CA LYS A 285 -14.49 -7.97 -24.16
C LYS A 285 -14.90 -6.92 -23.13
N HIS A 286 -14.05 -5.93 -22.85
CA HIS A 286 -14.25 -4.97 -21.76
C HIS A 286 -14.97 -3.67 -22.18
N ILE A 287 -15.24 -3.47 -23.47
CA ILE A 287 -15.96 -2.28 -23.99
C ILE A 287 -17.48 -2.46 -23.97
N GLY A 288 -17.96 -3.71 -24.10
CA GLY A 288 -19.34 -4.01 -24.49
C GLY A 288 -20.43 -3.40 -23.60
N SER A 289 -20.19 -3.27 -22.28
CA SER A 289 -21.16 -2.66 -21.35
C SER A 289 -21.19 -1.13 -21.41
N ALA A 290 -20.06 -0.49 -21.76
CA ALA A 290 -19.89 0.97 -21.71
C ALA A 290 -20.81 1.72 -22.68
N PHE A 291 -21.16 1.09 -23.80
CA PHE A 291 -21.98 1.69 -24.87
C PHE A 291 -23.30 0.96 -25.10
N ALA A 292 -23.61 -0.08 -24.32
CA ALA A 292 -24.84 -0.87 -24.45
C ALA A 292 -26.08 -0.18 -23.86
N ALA A 293 -25.88 0.83 -22.99
CA ALA A 293 -26.96 1.36 -22.16
C ALA A 293 -26.89 2.89 -22.01
N SER A 294 -27.20 3.68 -23.03
CA SER A 294 -27.55 5.11 -22.79
C SER A 294 -28.20 5.83 -23.98
N ASN A 295 -29.11 6.77 -23.65
CA ASN A 295 -29.50 7.91 -24.50
C ASN A 295 -28.40 9.00 -24.57
N GLU A 296 -27.27 8.79 -23.88
CA GLU A 296 -26.14 9.70 -23.79
C GLU A 296 -25.27 9.64 -25.04
N THR A 297 -24.61 10.76 -25.34
CA THR A 297 -23.71 10.86 -26.50
C THR A 297 -22.36 10.20 -26.21
N GLU A 298 -21.81 9.50 -27.20
CA GLU A 298 -20.47 8.91 -27.15
C GLU A 298 -19.39 9.93 -26.75
N ASP A 299 -19.54 11.19 -27.17
CA ASP A 299 -18.62 12.29 -26.85
C ASP A 299 -18.58 12.63 -25.35
N ASN A 300 -19.71 12.49 -24.61
CA ASN A 300 -19.74 12.68 -23.16
C ASN A 300 -18.89 11.62 -22.44
N ILE A 301 -18.92 10.38 -22.93
CA ILE A 301 -18.14 9.28 -22.36
C ILE A 301 -16.64 9.55 -22.53
N TYR A 302 -16.19 9.89 -23.75
CA TYR A 302 -14.77 10.22 -23.95
C TYR A 302 -14.33 11.45 -23.15
N SER A 303 -15.20 12.45 -23.01
CA SER A 303 -14.90 13.63 -22.18
C SER A 303 -14.70 13.26 -20.71
N SER A 304 -15.50 12.34 -20.18
CA SER A 304 -15.34 11.81 -18.81
C SER A 304 -13.98 11.10 -18.66
N VAL A 305 -13.66 10.19 -19.59
CA VAL A 305 -12.40 9.42 -19.61
C VAL A 305 -11.16 10.31 -19.72
N LEU A 306 -11.18 11.29 -20.62
CA LEU A 306 -10.08 12.25 -20.77
C LEU A 306 -9.91 13.13 -19.51
N GLY A 307 -11.00 13.35 -18.76
CA GLY A 307 -10.96 13.97 -17.44
C GLY A 307 -10.25 13.11 -16.41
N ASP A 308 -10.47 11.78 -16.41
CA ASP A 308 -9.77 10.84 -15.51
C ASP A 308 -8.27 10.76 -15.82
N LEU A 309 -7.90 10.87 -17.10
CA LEU A 309 -6.51 10.86 -17.56
C LEU A 309 -5.87 12.25 -17.61
N ARG A 310 -6.47 13.28 -17.01
CA ARG A 310 -5.99 14.67 -17.11
C ARG A 310 -4.54 14.83 -16.63
N ALA A 311 -4.17 14.20 -15.51
CA ALA A 311 -2.82 14.27 -14.94
C ALA A 311 -1.75 13.66 -15.85
N MET A 312 -2.13 12.78 -16.79
CA MET A 312 -1.23 12.13 -17.74
C MET A 312 -0.74 13.08 -18.85
N ASN A 313 -1.31 14.29 -18.94
CA ASN A 313 -0.93 15.30 -19.92
C ASN A 313 0.13 16.29 -19.40
N ASP A 314 0.62 16.09 -18.18
CA ASP A 314 1.67 16.93 -17.62
C ASP A 314 3.06 16.48 -18.11
N THR A 315 3.75 17.37 -18.79
CA THR A 315 5.07 17.08 -19.40
C THR A 315 6.12 16.70 -18.37
N MET A 316 6.03 17.18 -17.12
CA MET A 316 6.95 16.81 -16.05
C MET A 316 6.65 15.40 -15.52
N ALA A 317 5.38 15.03 -15.35
CA ALA A 317 4.99 13.67 -15.01
C ALA A 317 5.43 12.67 -16.09
N GLU A 318 5.35 13.04 -17.37
CA GLU A 318 5.76 12.18 -18.48
C GLU A 318 7.23 11.73 -18.38
N GLN A 319 8.11 12.57 -17.81
CA GLN A 319 9.54 12.27 -17.58
C GLN A 319 9.78 11.16 -16.53
N ILE A 320 8.72 10.74 -15.84
CA ILE A 320 8.73 9.65 -14.87
C ILE A 320 7.94 8.47 -15.41
N ILE A 321 6.71 8.72 -15.86
CA ILE A 321 5.74 7.64 -16.15
C ILE A 321 5.81 7.12 -17.60
N SER A 322 6.52 7.82 -18.49
CA SER A 322 6.53 7.56 -19.95
C SER A 322 7.93 7.37 -20.52
N MET A 323 8.90 6.99 -19.67
CA MET A 323 10.31 6.91 -20.05
C MET A 323 10.84 5.48 -20.21
N ASN A 324 9.93 4.50 -20.29
CA ASN A 324 10.32 3.10 -20.48
C ASN A 324 11.20 2.94 -21.73
N GLY A 325 12.30 2.21 -21.62
CA GLY A 325 13.27 2.03 -22.71
C GLY A 325 14.16 3.23 -23.05
N LYS A 326 13.90 4.43 -22.51
CA LYS A 326 14.77 5.62 -22.65
C LYS A 326 15.54 5.96 -21.38
N LYS A 327 14.95 5.66 -20.23
CA LYS A 327 15.48 5.86 -18.89
C LYS A 327 15.35 4.56 -18.11
N GLU A 328 16.18 4.39 -17.10
CA GLU A 328 15.96 3.35 -16.10
C GLU A 328 14.59 3.58 -15.44
N CYS A 329 13.83 2.51 -15.25
CA CYS A 329 12.56 2.54 -14.51
C CYS A 329 12.69 1.67 -13.27
N PHE A 330 12.10 2.12 -12.16
CA PHE A 330 12.02 1.33 -10.95
C PHE A 330 10.99 0.21 -11.13
N ASP A 331 11.36 -1.00 -10.71
CA ASP A 331 10.53 -2.19 -10.72
C ASP A 331 10.47 -2.83 -9.33
N TYR A 332 9.45 -3.62 -9.06
CA TYR A 332 9.24 -4.21 -7.74
C TYR A 332 10.21 -5.37 -7.42
N HIS A 333 10.86 -6.00 -8.43
CA HIS A 333 11.83 -7.07 -8.18
C HIS A 333 13.06 -6.55 -7.43
N ARG A 334 13.41 -5.27 -7.62
CA ARG A 334 14.41 -4.59 -6.79
C ARG A 334 14.13 -4.72 -5.30
N LEU A 335 12.87 -4.55 -4.88
CA LEU A 335 12.48 -4.70 -3.48
C LEU A 335 12.47 -6.15 -2.98
N VAL A 336 12.70 -7.13 -3.86
CA VAL A 336 12.80 -8.56 -3.54
C VAL A 336 14.25 -9.04 -3.57
N ASP A 337 14.96 -8.75 -4.66
CA ASP A 337 16.22 -9.40 -5.01
C ASP A 337 17.44 -8.68 -4.40
N GLU A 338 17.34 -7.37 -4.20
CA GLU A 338 18.42 -6.54 -3.67
C GLU A 338 18.05 -5.90 -2.33
N LYS A 339 19.07 -5.30 -1.72
CA LYS A 339 18.94 -4.45 -0.54
C LYS A 339 18.75 -3.01 -1.03
N CYS A 340 17.52 -2.49 -1.00
CA CYS A 340 17.21 -1.19 -1.60
C CYS A 340 16.24 -0.31 -0.80
N VAL A 341 16.37 1.00 -1.03
CA VAL A 341 15.48 2.05 -0.53
C VAL A 341 14.96 2.85 -1.71
N LEU A 342 13.64 2.95 -1.82
CA LEU A 342 12.95 3.81 -2.77
C LEU A 342 12.37 5.01 -2.04
N TYR A 343 12.79 6.21 -2.41
CA TYR A 343 12.16 7.46 -2.02
C TYR A 343 11.16 7.88 -3.10
N ILE A 344 9.92 8.20 -2.70
CA ILE A 344 8.91 8.72 -3.63
C ILE A 344 8.60 10.14 -3.17
N VAL A 345 9.06 11.13 -3.92
CA VAL A 345 8.87 12.55 -3.62
C VAL A 345 7.70 13.12 -4.40
N CYS A 346 6.75 13.72 -3.69
CA CYS A 346 5.64 14.44 -4.29
C CYS A 346 5.59 15.87 -3.74
N PRO A 347 5.53 16.91 -4.59
CA PRO A 347 5.44 18.29 -4.12
C PRO A 347 4.08 18.58 -3.49
N GLU A 348 4.07 19.42 -2.45
CA GLU A 348 2.87 19.78 -1.66
C GLU A 348 1.78 20.52 -2.45
N THR A 349 2.17 21.25 -3.48
CA THR A 349 1.30 22.24 -4.15
C THR A 349 0.73 21.75 -5.48
N LYS A 350 0.97 20.50 -5.87
CA LYS A 350 0.58 19.98 -7.19
C LYS A 350 -0.25 18.71 -7.09
N ASP A 351 -1.57 18.90 -7.03
CA ASP A 351 -2.54 17.82 -6.88
C ASP A 351 -2.51 16.79 -8.02
N GLU A 352 -2.04 17.18 -9.21
CA GLU A 352 -1.89 16.26 -10.34
C GLU A 352 -0.86 15.13 -10.06
N PHE A 353 0.17 15.40 -9.25
CA PHE A 353 1.19 14.40 -8.93
C PHE A 353 0.81 13.48 -7.78
N TYR A 354 -0.16 13.90 -6.97
CA TYR A 354 -0.77 13.07 -5.95
C TYR A 354 -1.40 11.79 -6.50
N LEU A 355 -1.92 11.83 -7.73
CA LEU A 355 -2.39 10.63 -8.42
C LEU A 355 -1.26 9.61 -8.59
N PHE A 356 -0.14 10.04 -9.15
CA PHE A 356 0.99 9.13 -9.40
C PHE A 356 1.60 8.62 -8.12
N PHE A 357 1.77 9.49 -7.13
CA PHE A 357 2.30 9.14 -5.82
C PHE A 357 1.52 7.98 -5.16
N LYS A 358 0.17 8.08 -5.11
CA LYS A 358 -0.65 7.01 -4.53
C LYS A 358 -0.67 5.75 -5.39
N LEU A 359 -0.71 5.89 -6.73
CA LEU A 359 -0.71 4.75 -7.63
C LEU A 359 0.59 3.94 -7.53
N ILE A 360 1.75 4.61 -7.43
CA ILE A 360 3.05 3.93 -7.30
C ILE A 360 3.10 3.09 -6.02
N ILE A 361 2.72 3.67 -4.88
CA ILE A 361 2.75 2.97 -3.59
C ILE A 361 1.84 1.75 -3.64
N LYS A 362 0.57 1.95 -4.06
CA LYS A 362 -0.42 0.88 -4.19
C LYS A 362 0.01 -0.22 -5.16
N LYS A 363 0.61 0.17 -6.29
CA LYS A 363 1.12 -0.76 -7.30
C LYS A 363 2.25 -1.62 -6.74
N LEU A 364 3.23 -0.99 -6.08
CA LEU A 364 4.37 -1.69 -5.48
C LEU A 364 3.94 -2.65 -4.37
N THR A 365 3.08 -2.21 -3.44
CA THR A 365 2.60 -3.08 -2.35
C THR A 365 1.79 -4.25 -2.89
N THR A 366 0.90 -4.01 -3.86
CA THR A 366 0.13 -5.06 -4.53
C THR A 366 1.03 -6.06 -5.27
N GLN A 367 2.03 -5.59 -6.02
CA GLN A 367 2.97 -6.43 -6.74
C GLN A 367 3.80 -7.29 -5.79
N LEU A 368 4.31 -6.70 -4.71
CA LEU A 368 5.05 -7.41 -3.67
C LEU A 368 4.20 -8.47 -2.97
N SER A 369 2.95 -8.13 -2.62
CA SER A 369 2.01 -9.08 -2.03
C SER A 369 1.67 -10.24 -2.97
N ASN A 370 1.50 -9.97 -4.26
CA ASN A 370 1.29 -11.01 -5.27
C ASN A 370 2.53 -11.90 -5.46
N TYR A 371 3.72 -11.29 -5.50
CA TYR A 371 4.98 -12.01 -5.58
C TYR A 371 5.16 -12.94 -4.38
N ALA A 372 4.93 -12.43 -3.17
CA ALA A 372 4.98 -13.22 -1.95
C ALA A 372 4.04 -14.43 -2.03
N ASN A 373 2.79 -14.23 -2.46
CA ASN A 373 1.82 -15.32 -2.62
C ASN A 373 2.23 -16.40 -3.61
N LYS A 374 2.85 -16.00 -4.73
CA LYS A 374 3.12 -16.87 -5.87
C LYS A 374 4.46 -17.61 -5.75
N TYR A 375 5.47 -16.96 -5.17
CA TYR A 375 6.86 -17.42 -5.26
C TYR A 375 7.55 -17.62 -3.92
N CYS A 376 7.09 -16.99 -2.83
CA CYS A 376 7.81 -17.04 -1.56
C CYS A 376 7.34 -18.17 -0.62
N PRO A 377 8.27 -18.83 0.10
CA PRO A 377 7.92 -19.73 1.19
C PRO A 377 7.04 -19.04 2.24
N ASN A 378 6.03 -19.74 2.74
CA ASN A 378 5.04 -19.22 3.71
C ASN A 378 4.32 -17.95 3.25
N GLN A 379 4.35 -17.64 1.94
CA GLN A 379 3.79 -16.44 1.35
C GLN A 379 4.35 -15.14 1.96
N LYS A 380 5.63 -15.12 2.33
CA LYS A 380 6.29 -13.98 2.99
C LYS A 380 7.52 -13.54 2.24
N LEU A 381 7.68 -12.24 2.03
CA LEU A 381 8.89 -11.69 1.41
C LEU A 381 10.13 -12.07 2.24
N PRO A 382 11.26 -12.40 1.57
CA PRO A 382 12.49 -12.81 2.25
C PRO A 382 13.09 -11.69 3.10
N ARG A 383 13.02 -10.44 2.62
CA ARG A 383 13.33 -9.22 3.39
C ARG A 383 12.03 -8.49 3.70
N GLN A 384 11.94 -7.93 4.89
CA GLN A 384 10.80 -7.05 5.22
C GLN A 384 10.85 -5.79 4.37
N VAL A 385 9.70 -5.33 3.92
CA VAL A 385 9.53 -4.02 3.27
C VAL A 385 8.82 -3.11 4.26
N ARG A 386 9.50 -2.05 4.70
CA ARG A 386 8.92 -1.04 5.61
C ARG A 386 8.53 0.22 4.87
N ILE A 387 7.41 0.79 5.27
CA ILE A 387 6.83 2.00 4.66
C ILE A 387 6.65 3.05 5.76
N PRO A 388 7.72 3.77 6.13
CA PRO A 388 7.64 4.87 7.10
C PRO A 388 6.99 6.08 6.43
N TRP A 389 5.70 6.24 6.64
CA TRP A 389 4.88 7.25 5.96
C TRP A 389 4.67 8.48 6.83
N ASP A 390 5.74 9.27 6.99
CA ASP A 390 5.81 10.41 7.93
C ASP A 390 4.73 11.48 7.68
N GLU A 391 4.25 11.63 6.45
CA GLU A 391 3.18 12.57 6.09
C GLU A 391 1.90 11.86 5.61
N PHE A 392 1.55 10.71 6.18
CA PHE A 392 0.34 9.96 5.80
C PHE A 392 -0.94 10.79 5.95
N GLY A 393 -1.06 11.56 7.04
CA GLY A 393 -2.20 12.45 7.29
C GLY A 393 -2.37 13.58 6.26
N LEU A 394 -1.26 14.06 5.66
CA LEU A 394 -1.26 15.09 4.61
C LEU A 394 -1.30 14.52 3.19
N SER A 395 -0.94 13.25 3.04
CA SER A 395 -0.91 12.58 1.74
C SER A 395 -2.30 12.56 1.09
N PRO A 396 -2.39 12.22 -0.20
CA PRO A 396 -3.67 11.90 -0.84
C PRO A 396 -4.37 10.72 -0.18
N LYS A 397 -5.69 10.64 -0.32
CA LYS A 397 -6.45 9.44 0.09
C LYS A 397 -6.03 8.26 -0.78
N ILE A 398 -5.79 7.12 -0.13
CA ILE A 398 -5.55 5.83 -0.78
C ILE A 398 -6.83 5.01 -0.68
N ASP A 399 -7.34 4.57 -1.82
CA ASP A 399 -8.53 3.74 -1.87
C ASP A 399 -8.20 2.33 -1.38
N GLN A 400 -9.02 1.80 -0.47
CA GLN A 400 -8.92 0.45 0.10
C GLN A 400 -7.70 0.19 1.00
N ILE A 401 -7.15 1.23 1.63
CA ILE A 401 -6.02 1.11 2.56
C ILE A 401 -6.30 0.14 3.72
N ASP A 402 -7.57 0.01 4.14
CA ASP A 402 -8.05 -0.94 5.14
C ASP A 402 -7.79 -2.40 4.73
N ASN A 403 -8.04 -2.74 3.47
CA ASN A 403 -7.78 -4.06 2.91
C ASN A 403 -6.27 -4.31 2.74
N GLU A 404 -5.52 -3.29 2.29
CA GLU A 404 -4.08 -3.37 2.11
C GLU A 404 -3.37 -3.69 3.43
N LEU A 405 -3.66 -2.93 4.50
CA LEU A 405 -3.11 -3.18 5.83
C LEU A 405 -3.42 -4.60 6.33
N ALA A 406 -4.63 -5.12 6.10
CA ALA A 406 -4.99 -6.47 6.53
C ALA A 406 -4.15 -7.55 5.81
N ILE A 407 -3.87 -7.37 4.52
CA ILE A 407 -3.16 -8.35 3.68
C ILE A 407 -1.64 -8.24 3.88
N ASP A 408 -1.09 -7.04 3.79
CA ASP A 408 0.34 -6.75 3.65
C ASP A 408 1.15 -7.18 4.88
N ARG A 409 0.56 -7.09 6.07
CA ARG A 409 1.14 -7.60 7.33
C ARG A 409 1.59 -9.06 7.21
N SER A 410 0.77 -9.88 6.55
CA SER A 410 1.05 -11.32 6.40
C SER A 410 2.16 -11.61 5.38
N LYS A 411 2.53 -10.61 4.56
CA LYS A 411 3.52 -10.71 3.47
C LYS A 411 4.88 -10.12 3.83
N ASN A 412 5.09 -9.70 5.07
CA ASN A 412 6.26 -8.95 5.55
C ASN A 412 6.35 -7.51 4.98
N ILE A 413 5.21 -6.88 4.70
CA ILE A 413 5.11 -5.48 4.32
C ILE A 413 4.49 -4.72 5.50
N PHE A 414 5.17 -3.68 6.01
CA PHE A 414 4.75 -2.98 7.23
C PHE A 414 4.71 -1.47 7.06
N PHE A 415 3.52 -0.91 7.23
CA PHE A 415 3.30 0.53 7.32
C PHE A 415 3.53 1.05 8.74
N ASP A 416 4.21 2.20 8.80
CA ASP A 416 4.28 3.06 9.98
C ASP A 416 3.60 4.38 9.57
N LEU A 417 2.37 4.60 10.04
CA LEU A 417 1.46 5.65 9.57
C LEU A 417 1.47 6.85 10.51
N TYR A 418 1.90 8.00 10.02
CA TYR A 418 2.07 9.20 10.84
C TYR A 418 1.01 10.25 10.52
N PHE A 419 0.35 10.76 11.55
CA PHE A 419 -0.73 11.76 11.44
C PHE A 419 -0.78 12.67 12.67
N GLN A 420 -1.47 13.80 12.56
CA GLN A 420 -1.49 14.82 13.61
C GLN A 420 -2.56 14.57 14.67
N SER A 421 -3.73 14.08 14.26
CA SER A 421 -4.87 13.79 15.13
C SER A 421 -5.87 12.85 14.47
N ASP A 422 -6.71 12.21 15.28
CA ASP A 422 -7.81 11.38 14.81
C ASP A 422 -8.76 12.15 13.89
N ASN A 423 -8.99 13.44 14.18
CA ASN A 423 -9.83 14.31 13.36
C ASN A 423 -9.27 14.46 11.94
N GLN A 424 -7.94 14.47 11.77
CA GLN A 424 -7.32 14.51 10.44
C GLN A 424 -7.61 13.22 9.66
N LEU A 425 -7.49 12.05 10.31
CA LEU A 425 -7.80 10.78 9.67
C LEU A 425 -9.29 10.64 9.38
N LYS A 426 -10.16 11.02 10.32
CA LYS A 426 -11.61 10.99 10.16
C LYS A 426 -12.08 11.87 9.01
N ALA A 427 -11.51 13.07 8.86
CA ALA A 427 -11.83 13.96 7.73
C ALA A 427 -11.46 13.33 6.37
N LYS A 428 -10.35 12.59 6.31
CA LYS A 428 -9.80 12.04 5.07
C LYS A 428 -10.39 10.67 4.69
N TYR A 429 -10.58 9.79 5.66
CA TYR A 429 -10.99 8.40 5.44
C TYR A 429 -12.40 8.08 5.94
N GLY A 430 -13.04 8.99 6.70
CA GLY A 430 -14.25 8.68 7.42
C GLY A 430 -13.98 7.89 8.71
N GLU A 431 -14.98 7.80 9.57
CA GLU A 431 -14.83 7.22 10.90
C GLU A 431 -14.61 5.69 10.86
N ASP A 432 -15.30 4.99 9.95
CA ASP A 432 -15.22 3.53 9.87
C ASP A 432 -13.83 3.06 9.43
N ILE A 433 -13.29 3.64 8.36
CA ILE A 433 -11.94 3.29 7.87
C ILE A 433 -10.87 3.71 8.88
N MET A 434 -11.02 4.87 9.55
CA MET A 434 -10.10 5.29 10.61
C MET A 434 -10.01 4.22 11.72
N LYS A 435 -11.14 3.69 12.20
CA LYS A 435 -11.16 2.62 13.21
C LYS A 435 -10.47 1.35 12.71
N VAL A 436 -10.64 0.99 11.44
CA VAL A 436 -9.97 -0.19 10.86
C VAL A 436 -8.46 0.02 10.78
N ILE A 437 -7.99 1.23 10.44
CA ILE A 437 -6.56 1.58 10.47
C ILE A 437 -6.00 1.41 11.89
N GLU A 438 -6.66 2.00 12.89
CA GLU A 438 -6.27 1.87 14.30
C GLU A 438 -6.21 0.40 14.75
N GLN A 439 -7.21 -0.41 14.38
CA GLN A 439 -7.30 -1.83 14.77
C GLN A 439 -6.25 -2.73 14.10
N ASN A 440 -5.80 -2.40 12.89
CA ASN A 440 -4.72 -3.15 12.21
C ASN A 440 -3.32 -2.76 12.70
N CYS A 441 -3.21 -1.68 13.48
CA CYS A 441 -1.97 -1.18 14.07
C CYS A 441 -1.85 -1.61 15.53
N ALA A 442 -1.05 -2.64 15.80
CA ALA A 442 -0.90 -3.19 17.15
C ALA A 442 -0.07 -2.28 18.08
N THR A 443 0.78 -1.41 17.51
CA THR A 443 1.63 -0.47 18.26
C THR A 443 1.24 0.95 17.90
N ASN A 444 0.89 1.77 18.89
CA ASN A 444 0.48 3.16 18.70
C ASN A 444 1.39 4.09 19.52
N TYR A 445 2.02 5.04 18.85
CA TYR A 445 2.85 6.07 19.47
C TYR A 445 2.02 7.35 19.56
N ILE A 446 1.92 7.93 20.75
CA ILE A 446 1.29 9.23 20.97
C ILE A 446 2.35 10.18 21.52
N LEU A 447 2.77 11.11 20.68
CA LEU A 447 3.87 12.01 21.00
C LEU A 447 3.36 13.28 21.72
N GLY A 448 2.12 13.65 21.44
CA GLY A 448 1.44 14.81 22.01
C GLY A 448 -0.01 14.86 21.57
N VAL A 449 -0.76 15.78 22.16
CA VAL A 449 -2.12 16.14 21.74
C VAL A 449 -2.18 17.66 21.59
N ALA A 450 -2.86 18.15 20.56
CA ALA A 450 -2.99 19.59 20.36
C ALA A 450 -3.70 20.24 21.55
N ALA A 451 -3.26 21.45 21.96
CA ALA A 451 -3.73 22.09 23.19
C ALA A 451 -5.26 22.32 23.28
N LYS A 452 -5.97 22.33 22.14
CA LYS A 452 -7.41 22.52 22.06
C LYS A 452 -8.20 21.22 21.77
N ASP A 453 -7.51 20.09 21.67
CA ASP A 453 -8.12 18.79 21.38
C ASP A 453 -8.50 18.06 22.68
N SER A 454 -9.52 18.61 23.35
CA SER A 454 -10.03 18.03 24.61
C SER A 454 -10.64 16.65 24.41
N GLU A 455 -11.29 16.42 23.26
CA GLU A 455 -11.91 15.14 22.91
C GLU A 455 -10.84 14.05 22.75
N GLY A 456 -9.76 14.33 22.00
CA GLY A 456 -8.63 13.41 21.88
C GLY A 456 -7.96 13.12 23.22
N ALA A 457 -7.76 14.14 24.06
CA ALA A 457 -7.20 13.97 25.40
C ALA A 457 -8.09 13.12 26.32
N GLU A 458 -9.41 13.28 26.26
CA GLU A 458 -10.36 12.43 26.98
C GLU A 458 -10.36 10.99 26.46
N LYS A 459 -10.33 10.79 25.13
CA LYS A 459 -10.23 9.46 24.51
C LYS A 459 -8.99 8.73 25.01
N ILE A 460 -7.82 9.40 24.98
CA ILE A 460 -6.56 8.82 25.44
C ILE A 460 -6.61 8.51 26.94
N SER A 461 -7.06 9.46 27.77
CA SER A 461 -7.21 9.26 29.22
C SER A 461 -8.08 8.05 29.56
N LYS A 462 -9.24 7.90 28.88
CA LYS A 462 -10.13 6.75 29.05
C LYS A 462 -9.48 5.45 28.56
N SER A 463 -8.75 5.48 27.45
CA SER A 463 -8.08 4.28 26.90
C SER A 463 -6.95 3.75 27.78
N LEU A 464 -6.30 4.62 28.56
CA LEU A 464 -5.26 4.25 29.53
C LEU A 464 -5.84 3.61 30.79
N GLY A 465 -7.13 3.81 31.05
CA GLY A 465 -7.81 3.30 32.23
C GLY A 465 -7.41 4.01 33.52
N THR A 466 -7.70 3.35 34.64
CA THR A 466 -7.64 3.94 35.97
C THR A 466 -6.94 3.01 36.96
N THR A 467 -6.36 3.63 37.99
CA THR A 467 -5.66 2.94 39.06
C THR A 467 -6.22 3.35 40.42
N THR A 468 -6.03 2.46 41.40
CA THR A 468 -6.49 2.68 42.77
C THR A 468 -5.39 3.34 43.58
N ILE A 469 -5.57 4.61 43.94
CA ILE A 469 -4.61 5.36 44.76
C ILE A 469 -5.11 5.60 46.17
N ARG A 470 -4.16 5.80 47.09
CA ARG A 470 -4.44 6.28 48.42
C ARG A 470 -4.74 7.77 48.38
N SER A 471 -5.86 8.15 48.95
CA SER A 471 -6.21 9.52 49.26
C SER A 471 -6.55 9.64 50.73
N GLY A 472 -6.55 10.84 51.26
CA GLY A 472 -6.94 11.04 52.64
C GLY A 472 -7.13 12.50 52.99
N SER A 473 -7.80 12.73 54.11
CA SER A 473 -8.07 14.04 54.65
C SER A 473 -7.53 14.13 56.08
N VAL A 474 -6.95 15.29 56.41
CA VAL A 474 -6.57 15.62 57.78
C VAL A 474 -7.53 16.68 58.29
N SER A 475 -8.37 16.34 59.25
CA SER A 475 -9.20 17.32 59.95
C SER A 475 -8.52 17.72 61.26
N THR A 476 -8.47 19.02 61.51
CA THR A 476 -7.88 19.59 62.73
C THR A 476 -8.99 20.25 63.53
N ASN A 477 -9.29 19.72 64.72
CA ASN A 477 -10.26 20.31 65.63
C ASN A 477 -9.54 21.15 66.68
N TYR A 478 -10.07 22.34 66.95
CA TYR A 478 -9.53 23.30 67.91
C TYR A 478 -10.58 23.67 68.97
N ASP A 479 -10.34 23.23 70.21
CA ASP A 479 -11.24 23.45 71.35
C ASP A 479 -11.00 24.82 72.03
N GLY A 480 -11.00 25.91 71.24
CA GLY A 480 -10.93 27.29 71.76
C GLY A 480 -9.58 27.72 72.37
N PRO A 481 -9.48 28.96 72.90
CA PRO A 481 -8.23 29.53 73.41
C PRO A 481 -7.71 28.76 74.63
N GLY A 482 -6.61 28.01 74.45
CA GLY A 482 -6.00 27.14 75.48
C GLY A 482 -6.39 25.66 75.38
N GLY A 483 -7.22 25.28 74.40
CA GLY A 483 -7.65 23.90 74.15
C GLY A 483 -6.61 23.03 73.43
N LYS A 484 -6.78 21.71 73.48
CA LYS A 484 -5.93 20.74 72.78
C LYS A 484 -6.24 20.75 71.27
N ILE A 485 -5.21 20.83 70.44
CA ILE A 485 -5.33 20.59 69.00
C ILE A 485 -5.37 19.08 68.77
N SER A 486 -6.42 18.56 68.14
CA SER A 486 -6.51 17.15 67.75
C SER A 486 -6.59 17.00 66.23
N ASN A 487 -5.75 16.11 65.67
CA ASN A 487 -5.72 15.81 64.25
C ASN A 487 -6.31 14.41 63.99
N SER A 488 -7.39 14.34 63.22
CA SER A 488 -7.88 13.09 62.63
C SER A 488 -7.30 12.92 61.23
N LEU A 489 -6.88 11.70 60.90
CA LEU A 489 -6.45 11.32 59.55
C LEU A 489 -7.41 10.24 59.08
N THR A 490 -8.06 10.48 57.96
CA THR A 490 -8.90 9.50 57.27
C THR A 490 -8.22 9.15 55.96
N GLU A 491 -7.90 7.88 55.77
CA GLU A 491 -7.38 7.36 54.49
C GLU A 491 -8.49 6.59 53.78
N GLN A 492 -8.58 6.77 52.47
CA GLN A 492 -9.53 6.11 51.60
C GLN A 492 -8.86 5.75 50.27
N MET A 493 -9.35 4.69 49.63
CA MET A 493 -8.97 4.34 48.27
C MET A 493 -9.86 5.12 47.31
N ILE A 494 -9.27 5.73 46.28
CA ILE A 494 -10.02 6.43 45.24
C ILE A 494 -9.54 6.02 43.85
N GLU A 495 -10.42 6.22 42.87
CA GLU A 495 -10.12 6.09 41.45
C GLU A 495 -9.27 7.26 40.95
N ARG A 496 -8.21 6.96 40.18
CA ARG A 496 -7.38 7.96 39.50
C ARG A 496 -7.05 7.49 38.09
N PRO A 497 -7.37 8.26 37.04
CA PRO A 497 -6.86 7.98 35.69
C PRO A 497 -5.33 7.96 35.67
N LEU A 498 -4.71 7.06 34.88
CA LEU A 498 -3.24 7.05 34.75
C LEU A 498 -2.69 8.38 34.26
N LEU A 499 -3.41 9.02 33.34
CA LEU A 499 -3.27 10.44 33.01
C LEU A 499 -4.66 11.06 32.99
N THR A 500 -4.83 12.21 33.64
CA THR A 500 -6.00 13.06 33.41
C THR A 500 -5.92 13.67 32.00
N PRO A 501 -7.06 14.07 31.39
CA PRO A 501 -7.05 14.77 30.10
C PRO A 501 -6.14 16.01 30.12
N GLY A 502 -6.12 16.74 31.23
CA GLY A 502 -5.23 17.90 31.40
C GLY A 502 -3.73 17.54 31.42
N GLU A 503 -3.36 16.37 31.95
CA GLU A 503 -1.98 15.87 31.90
C GLU A 503 -1.59 15.40 30.50
N VAL A 504 -2.52 14.73 29.78
CA VAL A 504 -2.31 14.34 28.38
C VAL A 504 -2.01 15.57 27.51
N LEU A 505 -2.77 16.66 27.66
CA LEU A 505 -2.56 17.91 26.92
C LEU A 505 -1.20 18.59 27.21
N ARG A 506 -0.54 18.24 28.32
CA ARG A 506 0.74 18.85 28.74
C ARG A 506 1.93 17.88 28.67
N MET A 507 1.73 16.63 28.26
CA MET A 507 2.80 15.63 28.30
C MET A 507 3.99 15.98 27.41
N ASP A 508 3.75 16.67 26.29
CA ASP A 508 4.80 17.09 25.37
C ASP A 508 5.76 18.13 25.98
N ASN A 509 5.29 18.96 26.92
CA ASN A 509 6.16 19.92 27.64
C ASN A 509 7.30 19.22 28.39
N GLU A 510 7.10 17.98 28.80
CA GLU A 510 8.10 17.15 29.47
C GLU A 510 8.74 16.10 28.55
N ARG A 511 8.46 16.20 27.23
CA ARG A 511 8.83 15.23 26.18
C ARG A 511 8.45 13.79 26.52
N LYS A 512 7.33 13.63 27.21
CA LYS A 512 6.76 12.33 27.57
C LYS A 512 6.01 11.78 26.36
N ARG A 513 6.34 10.55 25.98
CA ARG A 513 5.78 9.83 24.84
C ARG A 513 5.09 8.58 25.36
N LEU A 514 3.88 8.38 24.88
CA LEU A 514 3.09 7.22 25.23
C LEU A 514 3.20 6.18 24.12
N ILE A 515 3.56 4.96 24.49
CA ILE A 515 3.57 3.80 23.59
C ILE A 515 2.53 2.82 24.10
N LEU A 516 1.56 2.53 23.24
CA LEU A 516 0.51 1.55 23.50
C LEU A 516 0.76 0.34 22.62
N HIS A 517 0.81 -0.83 23.23
CA HIS A 517 0.87 -2.09 22.51
C HIS A 517 -0.31 -2.97 22.91
N GLN A 518 -0.86 -3.70 21.95
CA GLN A 518 -2.03 -4.54 22.17
C GLN A 518 -1.79 -5.53 23.33
N SER A 519 -2.75 -5.59 24.25
CA SER A 519 -2.74 -6.50 25.41
C SER A 519 -1.59 -6.29 26.40
N GLN A 520 -1.01 -5.09 26.42
CA GLN A 520 0.07 -4.73 27.34
C GLN A 520 -0.26 -3.45 28.10
N TYR A 521 0.40 -3.25 29.25
CA TYR A 521 0.32 -1.98 29.97
C TYR A 521 0.93 -0.84 29.13
N PRO A 522 0.40 0.38 29.24
CA PRO A 522 0.95 1.53 28.54
C PRO A 522 2.38 1.81 29.01
N LEU A 523 3.27 2.15 28.08
CA LEU A 523 4.65 2.53 28.37
C LEU A 523 4.81 4.05 28.20
N MET A 524 5.34 4.70 29.24
CA MET A 524 5.66 6.13 29.23
C MET A 524 7.18 6.32 29.16
N VAL A 525 7.68 6.91 28.08
CA VAL A 525 9.11 7.06 27.83
C VAL A 525 9.48 8.46 27.35
N ARG A 526 10.77 8.75 27.33
CA ARG A 526 11.36 9.87 26.59
C ARG A 526 12.16 9.30 25.45
N LEU A 527 11.78 9.62 24.22
CA LEU A 527 12.49 9.16 23.04
C LEU A 527 13.71 10.06 22.79
N THR A 528 14.76 9.48 22.22
CA THR A 528 16.01 10.19 21.95
C THR A 528 15.96 10.78 20.54
N PRO A 529 15.98 12.11 20.38
CA PRO A 529 15.98 12.74 19.06
C PRO A 529 17.29 12.48 18.32
N TYR A 530 17.23 12.38 16.99
CA TYR A 530 18.43 12.10 16.18
C TYR A 530 19.54 13.14 16.31
N TYR A 531 19.21 14.38 16.66
CA TYR A 531 20.14 15.49 16.81
C TYR A 531 20.72 15.60 18.24
N SER A 532 20.25 14.77 19.17
CA SER A 532 20.79 14.72 20.52
C SER A 532 22.20 14.12 20.52
N GLU A 533 23.08 14.60 21.40
CA GLU A 533 24.40 13.99 21.63
C GLU A 533 24.27 12.54 22.13
N ASP A 534 23.15 12.21 22.77
CA ASP A 534 22.83 10.86 23.22
C ASP A 534 22.54 9.91 22.04
N TRP A 535 22.14 10.40 20.87
CA TRP A 535 21.84 9.54 19.73
C TRP A 535 23.13 9.11 19.02
N PRO A 536 23.38 7.80 18.84
CA PRO A 536 24.69 7.31 18.40
C PRO A 536 24.96 7.51 16.90
N PHE A 537 23.91 7.69 16.09
CA PHE A 537 24.01 7.73 14.63
C PHE A 537 23.27 8.95 14.07
N PRO A 538 23.75 10.18 14.35
CA PRO A 538 23.12 11.37 13.79
C PRO A 538 23.13 11.31 12.26
N PRO A 539 22.01 11.65 11.60
CA PRO A 539 21.93 11.70 10.15
C PRO A 539 22.86 12.77 9.57
N LYS A 540 23.33 12.53 8.35
CA LYS A 540 24.10 13.49 7.55
C LYS A 540 23.11 14.08 6.54
N ARG A 541 22.70 15.32 6.77
CA ARG A 541 21.83 16.02 5.81
C ARG A 541 22.63 16.33 4.55
N ILE A 542 22.10 15.95 3.41
CA ILE A 542 22.65 16.30 2.09
C ILE A 542 21.83 17.39 1.44
N GLU A 543 22.47 18.13 0.52
CA GLU A 543 21.76 19.03 -0.38
C GLU A 543 21.33 18.27 -1.63
N MET A 544 20.11 18.51 -2.11
CA MET A 544 19.56 17.80 -3.29
C MET A 544 20.43 17.93 -4.56
N GLN A 545 21.20 19.01 -4.67
CA GLN A 545 22.14 19.21 -5.78
C GLN A 545 23.27 18.15 -5.81
N GLU A 546 23.61 17.56 -4.67
CA GLU A 546 24.64 16.52 -4.55
C GLU A 546 24.17 15.15 -5.06
N ILE A 547 22.85 14.92 -5.07
CA ILE A 547 22.22 13.71 -5.62
C ILE A 547 22.05 13.83 -7.15
N SER A 548 22.04 15.06 -7.66
CA SER A 548 21.76 15.36 -9.05
C SER A 548 22.89 14.87 -9.96
N ASP A 549 22.55 14.09 -10.98
CA ASP A 549 23.50 13.69 -12.01
C ASP A 549 23.47 14.75 -13.14
N PRO A 550 24.55 15.52 -13.33
CA PRO A 550 24.61 16.60 -14.31
C PRO A 550 24.51 16.14 -15.77
N LYS A 551 24.52 14.83 -16.05
CA LYS A 551 24.30 14.27 -17.39
C LYS A 551 22.84 13.96 -17.71
N ARG A 552 21.92 14.06 -16.73
CA ARG A 552 20.51 13.73 -16.93
C ARG A 552 19.82 14.81 -17.74
N LYS A 553 19.09 14.39 -18.77
CA LYS A 553 18.39 15.25 -19.73
C LYS A 553 16.91 14.94 -19.68
N TYR A 554 16.10 15.93 -20.05
CA TYR A 554 14.71 15.68 -20.44
C TYR A 554 14.69 14.93 -21.77
N TYR A 555 13.78 13.98 -21.89
CA TYR A 555 13.60 13.16 -23.08
C TYR A 555 12.28 13.48 -23.75
N ASP A 556 12.27 13.47 -25.08
CA ASP A 556 11.03 13.46 -25.83
C ASP A 556 10.24 12.19 -25.52
N VAL A 557 8.92 12.30 -25.40
CA VAL A 557 8.02 11.17 -25.19
C VAL A 557 7.69 10.55 -26.55
N ASP A 558 7.77 9.22 -26.66
CA ASP A 558 7.40 8.50 -27.88
C ASP A 558 6.00 7.91 -27.73
N TYR A 559 5.04 8.42 -28.51
CA TYR A 559 3.64 8.01 -28.41
C TYR A 559 3.28 7.01 -29.51
N ILE A 560 2.46 6.02 -29.17
CA ILE A 560 1.63 5.36 -30.17
C ILE A 560 0.33 6.16 -30.36
N ASP A 561 0.05 6.50 -31.62
CA ASP A 561 -1.16 7.21 -32.03
C ASP A 561 -2.22 6.25 -32.56
N PHE A 562 -3.42 6.77 -32.82
CA PHE A 562 -4.55 5.99 -33.31
C PHE A 562 -4.26 5.30 -34.66
N HIS A 563 -3.59 5.99 -35.59
CA HIS A 563 -3.34 5.47 -36.93
C HIS A 563 -2.35 4.30 -36.90
N LYS A 564 -1.25 4.43 -36.15
CA LYS A 564 -0.30 3.34 -35.93
C LYS A 564 -0.96 2.16 -35.22
N MET A 565 -1.81 2.43 -34.23
CA MET A 565 -2.57 1.38 -33.54
C MET A 565 -3.48 0.63 -34.52
N GLN A 566 -4.20 1.35 -35.38
CA GLN A 566 -5.06 0.75 -36.41
C GLN A 566 -4.26 -0.11 -37.39
N GLU A 567 -3.12 0.38 -37.87
CA GLU A 567 -2.23 -0.38 -38.76
C GLU A 567 -1.75 -1.70 -38.13
N LYS A 568 -1.33 -1.65 -36.85
CA LYS A 568 -0.89 -2.85 -36.12
C LYS A 568 -2.03 -3.84 -35.88
N LEU A 569 -3.23 -3.34 -35.59
CA LEU A 569 -4.43 -4.16 -35.44
C LEU A 569 -4.82 -4.84 -36.76
N ASP A 570 -4.78 -4.12 -37.89
CA ASP A 570 -5.09 -4.69 -39.19
C ASP A 570 -4.07 -5.76 -39.61
N LYS A 571 -2.78 -5.54 -39.36
CA LYS A 571 -1.74 -6.57 -39.53
C LYS A 571 -1.98 -7.81 -38.66
N PHE A 572 -2.38 -7.61 -37.40
CA PHE A 572 -2.71 -8.70 -36.48
C PHE A 572 -3.91 -9.53 -36.95
N ARG A 573 -4.92 -8.88 -37.54
CA ARG A 573 -6.11 -9.55 -38.10
C ARG A 573 -5.73 -10.45 -39.26
N VAL A 574 -4.99 -9.92 -40.24
CA VAL A 574 -4.54 -10.68 -41.42
C VAL A 574 -3.66 -11.87 -41.00
N GLY A 575 -2.69 -11.67 -40.10
CA GLY A 575 -1.84 -12.75 -39.61
C GLY A 575 -2.58 -13.82 -38.79
N GLY A 576 -3.69 -13.44 -38.15
CA GLY A 576 -4.60 -14.37 -37.46
C GLY A 576 -5.45 -15.19 -38.43
N GLU A 577 -5.85 -14.62 -39.56
CA GLU A 577 -6.57 -15.31 -40.64
C GLU A 577 -5.65 -16.31 -41.36
N GLU A 578 -4.41 -15.93 -41.70
CA GLU A 578 -3.41 -16.82 -42.31
C GLU A 578 -3.04 -18.02 -41.41
N LYS A 579 -2.95 -17.82 -40.09
CA LYS A 579 -2.72 -18.92 -39.13
C LYS A 579 -3.95 -19.80 -38.92
N ARG A 580 -5.17 -19.28 -39.13
CA ARG A 580 -6.42 -20.06 -39.07
C ARG A 580 -6.59 -20.90 -40.33
N THR A 581 -6.26 -20.39 -41.51
CA THR A 581 -6.25 -21.15 -42.76
C THR A 581 -5.17 -22.23 -42.75
N SER A 582 -3.97 -21.95 -42.23
CA SER A 582 -2.89 -22.96 -42.13
C SER A 582 -3.17 -24.08 -41.12
N LYS A 583 -3.98 -23.85 -40.07
CA LYS A 583 -4.38 -24.89 -39.10
C LYS A 583 -5.49 -25.83 -39.63
N ILE A 584 -6.22 -25.40 -40.65
CA ILE A 584 -7.24 -26.23 -41.31
C ILE A 584 -6.59 -27.23 -42.28
N GLU A 585 -5.35 -26.99 -42.72
CA GLU A 585 -4.49 -27.97 -43.40
C GLU A 585 -3.91 -28.99 -42.39
N THR A 586 -4.76 -29.87 -41.84
CA THR A 586 -4.28 -31.08 -41.14
C THR A 586 -4.56 -32.30 -42.01
N THR A 587 -3.49 -32.92 -42.47
CA THR A 587 -3.43 -34.15 -43.27
C THR A 587 -4.20 -35.30 -42.61
N ILE A 588 -5.16 -35.90 -43.31
CA ILE A 588 -5.71 -37.22 -42.97
C ILE A 588 -4.95 -38.25 -43.80
N ILE A 589 -4.26 -39.17 -43.13
CA ILE A 589 -3.65 -40.35 -43.76
C ILE A 589 -4.75 -41.43 -43.79
N SER A 590 -5.12 -41.90 -44.99
CA SER A 590 -5.96 -43.09 -45.15
C SER A 590 -5.20 -44.34 -44.69
N ALA A 591 -5.93 -45.34 -44.18
CA ALA A 591 -5.36 -46.58 -43.67
C ALA A 591 -4.69 -47.46 -44.76
N ASP A 592 -4.94 -47.14 -46.03
CA ASP A 592 -4.35 -47.79 -47.18
C ASP A 592 -3.58 -46.71 -47.96
N GLY A 593 -2.25 -46.80 -47.96
CA GLY A 593 -1.31 -45.70 -48.23
C GLY A 593 -1.21 -45.21 -49.68
N GLU A 594 -2.30 -45.10 -50.44
CA GLU A 594 -2.30 -44.60 -51.81
C GLU A 594 -3.45 -43.62 -52.05
N GLU A 595 -3.29 -42.38 -51.57
CA GLU A 595 -3.69 -41.11 -52.23
C GLU A 595 -3.85 -39.95 -51.21
N SER A 596 -3.10 -38.87 -51.41
CA SER A 596 -3.24 -37.62 -50.66
C SER A 596 -4.27 -36.70 -51.33
N ILE A 597 -5.46 -36.53 -50.75
CA ILE A 597 -6.40 -35.52 -51.24
C ILE A 597 -5.96 -34.15 -50.68
N SER A 598 -5.28 -33.37 -51.51
CA SER A 598 -5.01 -31.94 -51.27
C SER A 598 -6.25 -31.15 -51.67
N ALA A 599 -7.08 -30.72 -50.71
CA ALA A 599 -8.24 -29.89 -51.01
C ALA A 599 -7.80 -28.48 -51.45
N LYS A 600 -7.84 -28.22 -52.77
CA LYS A 600 -7.57 -26.90 -53.36
C LYS A 600 -8.84 -26.15 -53.73
N ASN A 601 -10.00 -26.81 -53.77
CA ASN A 601 -11.29 -26.20 -54.10
C ASN A 601 -12.40 -26.60 -53.10
N PRO A 602 -13.55 -25.89 -53.07
CA PRO A 602 -14.67 -26.19 -52.18
C PRO A 602 -15.32 -27.57 -52.40
N VAL A 603 -15.19 -28.14 -53.60
CA VAL A 603 -15.70 -29.48 -53.91
C VAL A 603 -14.91 -30.55 -53.15
N ASP A 604 -13.58 -30.42 -53.07
CA ASP A 604 -12.70 -31.35 -52.36
C ASP A 604 -12.94 -31.30 -50.85
N VAL A 605 -13.19 -30.10 -50.29
CA VAL A 605 -13.57 -29.94 -48.87
C VAL A 605 -14.86 -30.66 -48.56
N VAL A 606 -15.85 -30.58 -49.44
CA VAL A 606 -17.13 -31.26 -49.23
C VAL A 606 -17.00 -32.78 -49.39
N LYS A 607 -16.20 -33.26 -50.35
CA LYS A 607 -15.87 -34.70 -50.45
C LYS A 607 -15.25 -35.22 -49.16
N MET A 608 -14.29 -34.50 -48.60
CA MET A 608 -13.61 -34.87 -47.36
C MET A 608 -14.58 -34.89 -46.17
N GLU A 609 -15.41 -33.86 -45.99
CA GLU A 609 -16.36 -33.81 -44.88
C GLU A 609 -17.43 -34.90 -44.98
N LEU A 610 -17.95 -35.17 -46.17
CA LEU A 610 -18.92 -36.25 -46.38
C LEU A 610 -18.26 -37.63 -46.20
N PHE A 611 -17.05 -37.84 -46.72
CA PHE A 611 -16.33 -39.10 -46.52
C PHE A 611 -16.04 -39.35 -45.04
N SER A 612 -15.61 -38.34 -44.28
CA SER A 612 -15.42 -38.46 -42.83
C SER A 612 -16.72 -38.80 -42.09
N LEU A 613 -17.86 -38.30 -42.57
CA LEU A 613 -19.17 -38.49 -41.95
C LEU A 613 -19.72 -39.90 -42.22
N PHE A 614 -19.52 -40.41 -43.44
CA PHE A 614 -20.10 -41.65 -43.92
C PHE A 614 -19.15 -42.86 -43.88
N LYS A 615 -17.84 -42.59 -43.81
CA LYS A 615 -16.72 -43.55 -43.93
C LYS A 615 -16.91 -44.51 -45.11
N ASP A 616 -17.30 -43.96 -46.26
CA ASP A 616 -17.69 -44.72 -47.44
C ASP A 616 -17.32 -43.96 -48.70
N GLU A 617 -16.43 -44.56 -49.51
CA GLU A 617 -15.86 -43.93 -50.70
C GLU A 617 -16.92 -43.64 -51.77
N LYS A 618 -18.04 -44.37 -51.76
CA LYS A 618 -19.15 -44.11 -52.71
C LYS A 618 -19.68 -42.69 -52.59
N VAL A 619 -19.57 -42.06 -51.42
CA VAL A 619 -20.03 -40.69 -51.23
C VAL A 619 -19.16 -39.67 -51.97
N ILE A 620 -17.88 -39.98 -52.20
CA ILE A 620 -16.97 -39.14 -52.99
C ILE A 620 -17.42 -39.13 -54.45
N GLN A 621 -17.70 -40.32 -55.00
CA GLN A 621 -18.21 -40.46 -56.36
C GLN A 621 -19.58 -39.78 -56.53
N MET A 622 -20.47 -39.88 -55.54
CA MET A 622 -21.76 -39.19 -55.57
C MET A 622 -21.62 -37.66 -55.56
N VAL A 623 -20.58 -37.11 -54.93
CA VAL A 623 -20.27 -35.67 -54.96
C VAL A 623 -19.81 -35.26 -56.36
N ASP A 624 -18.94 -36.06 -56.99
CA ASP A 624 -18.48 -35.82 -58.37
C ASP A 624 -19.62 -35.85 -59.38
N GLU A 625 -20.55 -36.79 -59.22
CA GLU A 625 -21.75 -36.92 -60.05
C GLU A 625 -22.87 -35.93 -59.66
N ARG A 626 -22.65 -35.09 -58.64
CA ARG A 626 -23.61 -34.14 -58.07
C ARG A 626 -24.95 -34.78 -57.66
N ASN A 627 -24.92 -36.04 -57.21
CA ASN A 627 -26.09 -36.82 -56.86
C ASN A 627 -26.52 -36.60 -55.39
N TRP A 628 -26.99 -35.39 -55.08
CA TRP A 628 -27.34 -34.97 -53.72
C TRP A 628 -28.49 -35.76 -53.09
N ASN A 629 -29.36 -36.34 -53.91
CA ASN A 629 -30.48 -37.14 -53.43
C ASN A 629 -29.99 -38.47 -52.85
N GLN A 630 -29.07 -39.15 -53.53
CA GLN A 630 -28.45 -40.38 -53.00
C GLN A 630 -27.66 -40.11 -51.71
N ILE A 631 -26.90 -39.00 -51.63
CA ILE A 631 -26.17 -38.65 -50.41
C ILE A 631 -27.13 -38.43 -49.22
N ARG A 632 -28.31 -37.84 -49.47
CA ARG A 632 -29.34 -37.64 -48.44
C ARG A 632 -30.06 -38.93 -48.06
N GLU A 633 -30.25 -39.86 -48.99
CA GLU A 633 -30.79 -41.20 -48.71
C GLU A 633 -29.81 -42.03 -47.88
N MET A 634 -28.54 -42.06 -48.29
CA MET A 634 -27.44 -42.64 -47.51
C MET A 634 -27.34 -42.03 -46.11
N GLY A 635 -27.59 -40.71 -46.01
CA GLY A 635 -27.80 -39.98 -44.76
C GLY A 635 -28.84 -40.61 -43.85
N ARG A 636 -30.03 -40.89 -44.38
CA ARG A 636 -31.11 -41.52 -43.62
C ARG A 636 -30.77 -42.94 -43.18
N GLU A 637 -30.17 -43.73 -44.06
CA GLU A 637 -29.81 -45.12 -43.77
C GLU A 637 -28.75 -45.22 -42.67
N LYS A 638 -27.76 -44.31 -42.68
CA LYS A 638 -26.65 -44.28 -41.70
C LYS A 638 -26.92 -43.36 -40.49
N GLY A 639 -28.15 -42.87 -40.32
CA GLY A 639 -28.54 -42.07 -39.15
C GLY A 639 -27.94 -40.66 -39.07
N VAL A 640 -27.47 -40.12 -40.20
CA VAL A 640 -26.85 -38.79 -40.30
C VAL A 640 -27.90 -37.70 -40.52
N SER A 641 -27.82 -36.61 -39.74
CA SER A 641 -28.78 -35.50 -39.82
C SER A 641 -28.80 -34.83 -41.18
N ARG A 642 -30.00 -34.67 -41.76
CA ARG A 642 -30.23 -33.97 -43.03
C ARG A 642 -29.79 -32.50 -42.99
N ILE A 643 -29.84 -31.86 -41.82
CA ILE A 643 -29.37 -30.48 -41.60
C ILE A 643 -27.85 -30.43 -41.71
N MET A 644 -27.16 -31.43 -41.17
CA MET A 644 -25.70 -31.53 -41.21
C MET A 644 -25.21 -31.73 -42.65
N ILE A 645 -25.81 -32.66 -43.40
CA ILE A 645 -25.51 -32.87 -44.82
C ILE A 645 -25.77 -31.59 -45.63
N SER A 646 -26.86 -30.86 -45.33
CA SER A 646 -27.19 -29.63 -46.05
C SER A 646 -26.22 -28.49 -45.76
N LYS A 647 -25.70 -28.37 -44.52
CA LYS A 647 -24.64 -27.41 -44.16
C LYS A 647 -23.33 -27.71 -44.87
N ILE A 648 -22.97 -28.99 -44.99
CA ILE A 648 -21.76 -29.41 -45.69
C ILE A 648 -21.89 -29.08 -47.20
N LEU A 649 -23.01 -29.46 -47.83
CA LEU A 649 -23.26 -29.17 -49.25
C LEU A 649 -23.39 -27.67 -49.56
N GLN A 650 -23.72 -26.82 -48.59
CA GLN A 650 -23.82 -25.37 -48.78
C GLN A 650 -22.45 -24.73 -49.10
N LYS A 651 -21.35 -25.36 -48.68
CA LYS A 651 -19.98 -24.91 -48.96
C LYS A 651 -19.60 -24.99 -50.45
N MET A 652 -20.33 -25.76 -51.26
CA MET A 652 -20.19 -25.78 -52.72
C MET A 652 -20.92 -24.62 -53.44
N LYS A 653 -21.76 -23.84 -52.75
CA LYS A 653 -22.53 -22.73 -53.37
C LYS A 653 -21.82 -21.36 -53.29
N GLU A 654 -20.61 -21.33 -52.74
CA GLU A 654 -19.79 -20.10 -52.62
C GLU A 654 -18.79 -19.93 -53.78
N GLU A 655 -18.83 -20.84 -54.78
CA GLU A 655 -18.35 -20.65 -56.16
C GLU A 655 -19.54 -20.43 -57.09
#